data_AF-A0AAD8CA99-F1
#
_entry.id   AF-A0AAD8CA99-F1
#
_cell.length_a   1.000
_cell.length_b   1.000
_cell.length_c   1.000
_cell.angle_alpha   90.00
_cell.angle_beta   90.00
_cell.angle_gamma   90.00
#
_symmetry.space_group_name_H-M   'P 1'
#
loop_
_entity.id
_entity.type
_entity.pdbx_description
1 polymer ?
#
loop_
_entity_poly.entity_id
_entity_poly.type
_entity_poly.pdbx_seq_one_letter_code
_entity_poly.pdbx_strand_id
1 'polypeptide(L)'
;RSPFIEIMAGYKSSSVSVLFRIAFESQYNFTHAGQNYFDSSIFSVSLASFQAYEISLCLVDNKMDFSGSKVSADSPIGVISGSCSFKAKCSDGSKTVDMAVEMNVPVQLFSATAHINPTYSMVKNDTLMMRIGTAITSTSVCLGEGLPQNGELSRKELFSVWNATQVTNTKQAYLTQTYECEEMKCPLLSLVTPREFFFHRYIFSVPSVNSVAHFVLLVKLTSDTLTLDGTNITSVNWMSMSSVDVSGYLAVGDGLHEATSLGKSPFGCYLYGNRINDHAAYMHHAGLKNLLKYEDCEKPFPVEKNDLLDDDCDRLIDEEKLDDIDNDLDGRVDEDLGPEVNLMFIDYTEIQSHCIDNASCAIWDRICLLGCVPGYIGPCCFKVHSPHFHCIPYLGLCFHCLLNYYGSYCNKRCSPGCADNVFCHRDKGTCACREGYYGETCLKIGFPNNKSRSCYCADGNCSESDGSCLSTNRCIVGRFGLSCQYKDKAQDALLEAIEEADLLVDNDDSTCVNVTNNTINAFWTEFVRIEWFRLVFFTEDSSRNFEIKYVGPNQTYPCSHPVVLYPHDSNRTVDIICKVSYNVKSITVSWSGDTTICSYYFSGGRTLAFLSVIDAIIQTPKDINKTRTTAMTDGDFTSCLTLNSSTRLELWFPNHIIVSEIVIYIDFNQTDDFKNFAIAFIDGNVKVYNATTSMEDMFVQRVVLQVSITVTTLEISVVSGSQRVCELEVIGVCQAPNTGFRCEQHCNQGCKDNACDYNGTCYECIGERYGRSCSDVQVYLASGIAKKPFNFWPLLLLLLLLLLLILLLVYSKKKMPVVQET
;
A
#
# COMPACT_ATOMS: atom_id res chain seq x y z
N ARG A 1 -0.43 47.53 -17.64
CA ARG A 1 -1.03 47.19 -16.33
C ARG A 1 -0.32 48.00 -15.25
N SER A 2 -0.94 48.12 -14.09
CA SER A 2 -0.47 48.61 -12.79
C SER A 2 0.89 48.05 -12.32
N PRO A 3 1.59 48.68 -11.36
CA PRO A 3 2.62 48.01 -10.57
C PRO A 3 1.95 46.95 -9.71
N PHE A 4 2.64 45.82 -9.48
CA PHE A 4 2.09 44.76 -8.64
C PHE A 4 3.14 44.05 -7.78
N ILE A 5 2.68 43.47 -6.68
CA ILE A 5 3.39 42.46 -5.89
C ILE A 5 2.49 41.23 -5.88
N GLU A 6 3.00 40.11 -6.34
CA GLU A 6 2.35 38.81 -6.22
C GLU A 6 3.13 37.91 -5.27
N ILE A 7 2.40 37.20 -4.41
CA ILE A 7 2.94 36.40 -3.31
C ILE A 7 2.38 34.99 -3.41
N MET A 8 3.26 33.99 -3.37
CA MET A 8 2.88 32.58 -3.50
C MET A 8 3.37 31.77 -2.31
N ALA A 9 2.48 31.07 -1.61
CA ALA A 9 2.88 30.13 -0.58
C ALA A 9 3.52 28.86 -1.19
N GLY A 10 4.56 28.33 -0.53
CA GLY A 10 5.15 27.04 -0.88
C GLY A 10 4.30 25.84 -0.40
N TYR A 11 4.96 24.73 -0.05
CA TYR A 11 4.30 23.51 0.44
C TYR A 11 3.54 23.66 1.76
N LYS A 12 3.81 24.70 2.54
CA LYS A 12 3.13 25.00 3.80
C LYS A 12 2.29 26.25 3.62
N SER A 13 1.13 26.29 4.28
CA SER A 13 0.42 27.54 4.49
C SER A 13 1.34 28.55 5.17
N SER A 14 1.20 29.82 4.81
CA SER A 14 2.06 30.87 5.32
C SER A 14 1.26 32.12 5.61
N SER A 15 1.50 32.70 6.79
CA SER A 15 1.09 34.06 7.08
C SER A 15 2.10 35.02 6.48
N VAL A 16 1.64 35.87 5.56
CA VAL A 16 2.48 36.83 4.86
C VAL A 16 2.10 38.25 5.26
N SER A 17 3.11 39.07 5.49
CA SER A 17 2.98 40.50 5.76
C SER A 17 3.79 41.30 4.75
N VAL A 18 3.18 42.34 4.19
CA VAL A 18 3.76 43.27 3.23
C VAL A 18 3.80 44.65 3.87
N LEU A 19 4.98 45.12 4.19
CA LEU A 19 5.22 46.52 4.55
C LEU A 19 5.39 47.32 3.25
N PHE A 20 4.39 48.12 2.89
CA PHE A 20 4.44 48.89 1.66
C PHE A 20 5.44 50.04 1.73
N ARG A 21 6.22 50.17 0.65
CA ARG A 21 6.87 51.42 0.25
C ARG A 21 6.25 51.85 -1.07
N ILE A 22 5.39 52.85 -1.02
CA ILE A 22 4.73 53.43 -2.18
C ILE A 22 5.48 54.70 -2.51
N ALA A 23 6.45 54.59 -3.42
CA ALA A 23 7.41 55.65 -3.68
C ALA A 23 6.84 56.74 -4.61
N PHE A 24 5.91 57.59 -4.15
CA PHE A 24 5.68 58.99 -4.60
C PHE A 24 4.44 59.61 -3.92
N GLU A 25 4.43 60.94 -3.73
CA GLU A 25 3.37 61.81 -3.15
C GLU A 25 2.40 61.15 -2.15
N SER A 26 2.50 61.53 -0.87
CA SER A 26 1.84 60.96 0.32
C SER A 26 0.30 60.95 0.36
N GLN A 27 -0.38 61.02 -0.78
CA GLN A 27 -1.84 61.11 -0.90
C GLN A 27 -2.50 59.90 -1.56
N TYR A 28 -1.74 58.96 -2.15
CA TYR A 28 -2.33 57.77 -2.77
C TYR A 28 -2.48 56.61 -1.78
N ASN A 29 -3.65 55.99 -1.79
CA ASN A 29 -3.96 54.76 -1.07
C ASN A 29 -4.59 53.74 -2.03
N PHE A 30 -4.59 52.46 -1.63
CA PHE A 30 -5.49 51.47 -2.23
C PHE A 30 -6.42 50.91 -1.16
N THR A 31 -7.64 50.58 -1.54
CA THR A 31 -8.64 50.01 -0.64
C THR A 31 -8.74 48.51 -0.88
N HIS A 32 -8.66 47.71 0.19
CA HIS A 32 -8.95 46.29 0.15
C HIS A 32 -9.78 45.90 1.37
N ALA A 33 -10.86 45.14 1.18
CA ALA A 33 -11.81 44.76 2.23
C ALA A 33 -12.29 45.95 3.09
N GLY A 34 -12.55 47.10 2.44
CA GLY A 34 -12.97 48.34 3.12
C GLY A 34 -11.88 49.09 3.89
N GLN A 35 -10.64 48.59 3.92
CA GLN A 35 -9.50 49.24 4.57
C GLN A 35 -8.59 49.93 3.55
N ASN A 36 -8.21 51.17 3.84
CA ASN A 36 -7.25 51.93 3.04
C ASN A 36 -5.81 51.67 3.49
N TYR A 37 -4.94 51.33 2.55
CA TYR A 37 -3.51 51.09 2.76
C TYR A 37 -2.69 52.22 2.11
N PHE A 38 -1.83 52.85 2.91
CA PHE A 38 -0.95 53.96 2.54
C PHE A 38 0.52 53.51 2.51
N ASP A 39 1.44 54.39 2.10
CA ASP A 39 2.87 54.18 2.34
C ASP A 39 3.13 53.83 3.82
N SER A 40 4.07 52.92 4.07
CA SER A 40 4.39 52.39 5.40
C SER A 40 3.28 51.53 6.06
N SER A 41 2.15 51.30 5.40
CA SER A 41 1.12 50.40 5.91
C SER A 41 1.57 48.94 5.83
N ILE A 42 1.10 48.12 6.77
CA ILE A 42 1.31 46.68 6.75
C ILE A 42 0.02 46.01 6.29
N PHE A 43 0.10 45.32 5.16
CA PHE A 43 -0.94 44.41 4.69
C PHE A 43 -0.59 42.98 5.11
N SER A 44 -1.56 42.25 5.63
CA SER A 44 -1.36 40.86 6.04
C SER A 44 -2.37 39.97 5.36
N VAL A 45 -1.90 38.85 4.82
CA VAL A 45 -2.73 37.83 4.19
C VAL A 45 -2.23 36.45 4.62
N SER A 46 -3.16 35.56 4.96
CA SER A 46 -2.85 34.14 5.18
C SER A 46 -3.07 33.40 3.88
N LEU A 47 -2.01 32.77 3.37
CA LEU A 47 -2.04 31.99 2.15
C LEU A 47 -2.03 30.51 2.51
N ALA A 48 -2.99 29.75 1.99
CA ALA A 48 -2.93 28.29 2.01
C ALA A 48 -1.77 27.78 1.15
N SER A 49 -1.36 26.52 1.34
CA SER A 49 -0.30 25.90 0.53
C SER A 49 -0.58 26.06 -0.97
N PHE A 50 0.41 26.57 -1.70
CA PHE A 50 0.35 26.88 -3.14
C PHE A 50 -0.64 27.97 -3.58
N GLN A 51 -1.26 28.69 -2.64
CA GLN A 51 -2.11 29.83 -2.96
C GLN A 51 -1.25 31.04 -3.36
N ALA A 52 -1.70 31.77 -4.38
CA ALA A 52 -1.14 33.03 -4.81
C ALA A 52 -2.06 34.21 -4.43
N TYR A 53 -1.49 35.39 -4.21
CA TYR A 53 -2.22 36.61 -3.96
C TYR A 53 -1.53 37.78 -4.63
N GLU A 54 -2.23 38.48 -5.52
CA GLU A 54 -1.73 39.64 -6.26
C GLU A 54 -2.26 40.94 -5.64
N ILE A 55 -1.34 41.88 -5.41
CA ILE A 55 -1.63 43.26 -5.02
C ILE A 55 -1.23 44.13 -6.21
N SER A 56 -2.19 44.76 -6.90
CA SER A 56 -1.90 45.63 -8.02
C SER A 56 -2.56 47.02 -7.88
N LEU A 57 -1.85 48.06 -8.33
CA LEU A 57 -2.23 49.47 -8.16
C LEU A 57 -2.49 50.16 -9.52
N CYS A 58 -3.75 50.19 -9.98
CA CYS A 58 -4.07 50.72 -11.32
C CYS A 58 -4.17 52.24 -11.31
N LEU A 59 -3.08 52.94 -11.63
CA LEU A 59 -3.07 54.40 -11.76
C LEU A 59 -2.48 54.84 -13.10
N VAL A 60 -3.20 55.76 -13.75
CA VAL A 60 -3.11 56.14 -15.18
C VAL A 60 -1.77 56.78 -15.57
N ASP A 61 -0.94 57.18 -14.61
CA ASP A 61 0.24 58.03 -14.85
C ASP A 61 1.61 57.36 -14.72
N ASN A 62 1.72 56.03 -14.64
CA ASN A 62 3.00 55.28 -14.72
C ASN A 62 4.11 55.71 -13.72
N LYS A 63 3.77 56.35 -12.60
CA LYS A 63 4.74 56.95 -11.66
C LYS A 63 4.83 56.29 -10.29
N MET A 64 3.92 55.36 -9.98
CA MET A 64 3.98 54.61 -8.73
C MET A 64 4.61 53.25 -8.97
N ASP A 65 5.36 52.76 -8.00
CA ASP A 65 5.81 51.38 -7.92
C ASP A 65 5.84 50.94 -6.45
N PHE A 66 6.04 49.64 -6.24
CA PHE A 66 6.23 49.07 -4.91
C PHE A 66 7.71 49.00 -4.52
N SER A 67 8.59 49.78 -5.15
CA SER A 67 10.03 49.71 -4.92
C SER A 67 10.37 49.98 -3.46
N GLY A 68 11.09 49.03 -2.85
CA GLY A 68 11.47 49.08 -1.43
C GLY A 68 10.45 48.48 -0.46
N SER A 69 9.30 48.00 -0.95
CA SER A 69 8.35 47.26 -0.12
C SER A 69 9.00 45.99 0.42
N LYS A 70 8.67 45.62 1.66
CA LYS A 70 9.24 44.44 2.33
C LYS A 70 8.16 43.38 2.54
N VAL A 71 8.37 42.21 1.96
CA VAL A 71 7.54 41.01 2.22
C VAL A 71 8.22 40.16 3.29
N SER A 72 7.47 39.77 4.31
CA SER A 72 7.92 38.87 5.40
C SER A 72 6.90 37.76 5.59
N ALA A 73 7.38 36.52 5.74
CA ALA A 73 6.53 35.34 5.89
C ALA A 73 7.08 34.40 6.96
N ASP A 74 6.20 33.61 7.56
CA ASP A 74 6.54 32.59 8.58
C ASP A 74 7.02 31.25 7.97
N SER A 75 6.87 31.08 6.65
CA SER A 75 7.34 29.93 5.87
C SER A 75 7.94 30.40 4.53
N PRO A 76 8.71 29.54 3.83
CA PRO A 76 9.21 29.87 2.50
C PRO A 76 8.08 30.18 1.51
N ILE A 77 8.19 31.32 0.83
CA ILE A 77 7.24 31.82 -0.18
C ILE A 77 7.98 32.23 -1.45
N GLY A 78 7.27 32.23 -2.59
CA GLY A 78 7.69 32.92 -3.81
C GLY A 78 7.15 34.35 -3.84
N VAL A 79 7.93 35.30 -4.34
CA VAL A 79 7.49 36.70 -4.52
C VAL A 79 7.88 37.15 -5.93
N ILE A 80 6.91 37.73 -6.63
CA ILE A 80 7.09 38.32 -7.95
C ILE A 80 6.65 39.78 -7.85
N SER A 81 7.38 40.69 -8.49
CA SER A 81 6.97 42.08 -8.56
C SER A 81 7.37 42.68 -9.89
N GLY A 82 6.42 43.37 -10.50
CA GLY A 82 6.58 44.01 -11.81
C GLY A 82 6.26 45.51 -11.77
N SER A 83 6.74 46.21 -12.79
CA SER A 83 6.47 47.65 -13.01
C SER A 83 5.54 47.85 -14.21
N CYS A 84 4.85 49.00 -14.28
CA CYS A 84 3.87 49.29 -15.35
C CYS A 84 4.43 49.24 -16.78
N SER A 85 5.74 49.44 -16.92
CA SER A 85 6.41 49.52 -18.21
C SER A 85 7.86 49.10 -18.08
N PHE A 86 8.26 48.05 -18.80
CA PHE A 86 9.68 47.78 -19.00
C PHE A 86 10.15 48.51 -20.26
N LYS A 87 11.07 49.47 -20.10
CA LYS A 87 11.76 50.10 -21.23
C LYS A 87 12.94 49.24 -21.64
N ALA A 88 12.72 48.26 -22.51
CA ALA A 88 13.82 47.55 -23.15
C ALA A 88 14.54 48.49 -24.13
N LYS A 89 15.87 48.51 -24.08
CA LYS A 89 16.68 49.04 -25.19
C LYS A 89 16.93 47.90 -26.15
N CYS A 90 16.33 47.96 -27.33
CA CYS A 90 16.60 47.00 -28.38
C CYS A 90 17.99 47.25 -28.96
N SER A 91 18.54 46.24 -29.65
CA SER A 91 19.85 46.29 -30.30
C SER A 91 19.94 47.40 -31.37
N ASP A 92 18.80 47.82 -31.94
CA ASP A 92 18.67 48.94 -32.87
C ASP A 92 18.60 50.33 -32.20
N GLY A 93 18.60 50.38 -30.86
CA GLY A 93 18.49 51.62 -30.08
C GLY A 93 17.06 52.14 -29.89
N SER A 94 16.04 51.45 -30.42
CA SER A 94 14.64 51.77 -30.15
C SER A 94 14.29 51.50 -28.69
N LYS A 95 13.37 52.32 -28.16
CA LYS A 95 12.79 52.15 -26.82
C LYS A 95 11.41 51.55 -27.00
N THR A 96 11.23 50.35 -26.51
CA THR A 96 9.94 49.67 -26.55
C THR A 96 9.33 49.76 -25.15
N VAL A 97 8.02 49.96 -25.08
CA VAL A 97 7.28 49.99 -23.81
C VAL A 97 6.46 48.72 -23.81
N ASP A 98 6.98 47.69 -23.16
CA ASP A 98 6.29 46.41 -23.14
C ASP A 98 5.31 46.32 -21.97
N MET A 99 4.19 45.66 -22.24
CA MET A 99 3.27 45.12 -21.26
C MET A 99 3.69 43.68 -20.97
N ALA A 100 4.79 43.50 -20.23
CA ALA A 100 5.07 42.20 -19.64
C ALA A 100 3.95 41.87 -18.66
N VAL A 101 2.96 41.09 -19.10
CA VAL A 101 2.03 40.43 -18.20
C VAL A 101 2.80 39.23 -17.66
N GLU A 102 3.37 39.38 -16.47
CA GLU A 102 3.94 38.24 -15.77
C GLU A 102 2.80 37.30 -15.41
N MET A 103 2.70 36.19 -16.14
CA MET A 103 1.70 35.16 -15.92
C MET A 103 2.32 34.09 -15.04
N ASN A 104 2.18 34.22 -13.72
CA ASN A 104 2.46 33.11 -12.84
C ASN A 104 1.19 32.31 -12.57
N VAL A 105 1.38 31.00 -12.51
CA VAL A 105 0.37 30.04 -12.12
C VAL A 105 0.75 29.45 -10.77
N PRO A 106 -0.20 29.10 -9.90
CA PRO A 106 0.09 28.41 -8.65
C PRO A 106 0.98 27.19 -8.88
N VAL A 107 1.83 26.86 -7.91
CA VAL A 107 2.81 25.75 -7.98
C VAL A 107 2.16 24.40 -8.30
N GLN A 108 0.88 24.25 -8.00
CA GLN A 108 0.04 23.09 -8.39
C GLN A 108 -0.03 22.88 -9.91
N LEU A 109 0.23 23.92 -10.70
CA LEU A 109 0.24 23.88 -12.17
C LEU A 109 1.63 23.55 -12.75
N PHE A 110 2.61 23.17 -11.93
CA PHE A 110 3.93 22.75 -12.39
C PHE A 110 3.88 21.29 -12.85
N SER A 111 4.37 21.01 -14.05
CA SER A 111 4.25 19.68 -14.67
C SER A 111 5.59 19.11 -15.13
N ALA A 112 5.56 17.79 -15.34
CA ALA A 112 6.62 17.05 -15.98
C ALA A 112 6.62 17.22 -17.51
N THR A 113 5.55 17.71 -18.16
CA THR A 113 5.52 17.87 -19.63
C THR A 113 4.86 19.17 -20.09
N ALA A 114 5.43 19.83 -21.11
CA ALA A 114 4.92 21.07 -21.68
C ALA A 114 5.18 21.17 -23.20
N HIS A 115 4.35 21.91 -23.94
CA HIS A 115 4.44 22.07 -25.40
C HIS A 115 4.69 23.53 -25.79
N ILE A 116 5.77 23.80 -26.52
CA ILE A 116 6.14 25.16 -26.95
C ILE A 116 5.72 25.38 -28.40
N ASN A 117 5.13 26.55 -28.68
CA ASN A 117 4.63 26.90 -30.00
C ASN A 117 5.17 28.28 -30.45
N PRO A 118 5.88 28.39 -31.59
CA PRO A 118 6.31 29.67 -32.13
C PRO A 118 5.12 30.54 -32.60
N THR A 119 5.22 31.86 -32.44
CA THR A 119 4.17 32.82 -32.82
C THR A 119 4.23 33.22 -34.30
N TYR A 120 3.08 33.68 -34.84
CA TYR A 120 2.83 33.89 -36.28
C TYR A 120 3.85 34.77 -37.02
N SER A 121 4.44 35.78 -36.39
CA SER A 121 5.39 36.67 -37.08
C SER A 121 6.85 36.23 -36.99
N MET A 122 7.15 35.07 -36.39
CA MET A 122 8.53 34.64 -36.08
C MET A 122 9.17 33.67 -37.08
N VAL A 123 8.58 33.53 -38.26
CA VAL A 123 9.12 32.63 -39.31
C VAL A 123 10.32 33.25 -40.05
N LYS A 124 10.78 34.45 -39.66
CA LYS A 124 12.03 35.06 -40.16
C LYS A 124 12.89 35.54 -38.99
N ASN A 125 14.06 34.89 -38.82
CA ASN A 125 15.25 35.33 -38.09
C ASN A 125 15.20 35.67 -36.58
N ASP A 126 14.05 35.62 -35.89
CA ASP A 126 13.99 35.98 -34.46
C ASP A 126 14.39 34.85 -33.49
N THR A 127 14.96 35.24 -32.33
CA THR A 127 15.42 34.32 -31.27
C THR A 127 14.35 34.14 -30.18
N LEU A 128 13.82 32.91 -30.04
CA LEU A 128 12.98 32.51 -28.89
C LEU A 128 13.86 32.22 -27.67
N MET A 129 13.56 32.85 -26.53
CA MET A 129 14.23 32.62 -25.25
C MET A 129 13.32 31.90 -24.27
N MET A 130 13.77 30.79 -23.70
CA MET A 130 13.01 30.04 -22.67
C MET A 130 13.60 30.26 -21.28
N ARG A 131 12.74 30.46 -20.28
CA ARG A 131 13.15 30.45 -18.88
C ARG A 131 12.44 29.33 -18.14
N ILE A 132 13.23 28.52 -17.44
CA ILE A 132 12.77 27.38 -16.67
C ILE A 132 13.01 27.67 -15.19
N GLY A 133 11.93 27.71 -14.42
CA GLY A 133 11.97 27.80 -12.96
C GLY A 133 11.71 26.43 -12.35
N THR A 134 12.61 25.93 -11.51
CA THR A 134 12.43 24.65 -10.82
C THR A 134 12.39 24.88 -9.31
N ALA A 135 11.34 24.44 -8.62
CA ALA A 135 11.25 24.54 -7.16
C ALA A 135 12.10 23.48 -6.43
N ILE A 136 12.51 22.42 -7.13
CA ILE A 136 13.22 21.27 -6.57
C ILE A 136 14.61 21.17 -7.22
N THR A 137 15.64 20.97 -6.40
CA THR A 137 17.01 20.71 -6.88
C THR A 137 17.06 19.39 -7.66
N SER A 138 18.00 19.30 -8.61
CA SER A 138 18.21 18.09 -9.43
C SER A 138 17.06 17.77 -10.40
N THR A 139 16.35 18.78 -10.91
CA THR A 139 15.41 18.62 -12.02
C THR A 139 16.19 18.59 -13.34
N SER A 140 16.05 17.52 -14.13
CA SER A 140 16.61 17.44 -15.48
C SER A 140 15.54 17.77 -16.52
N VAL A 141 15.91 18.59 -17.50
CA VAL A 141 15.03 19.04 -18.59
C VAL A 141 15.51 18.42 -19.90
N CYS A 142 14.58 17.84 -20.66
CA CYS A 142 14.79 17.32 -22.02
C CYS A 142 13.94 18.13 -23.02
N LEU A 143 14.55 18.53 -24.14
CA LEU A 143 13.91 19.27 -25.23
C LEU A 143 13.86 18.34 -26.45
N GLY A 144 12.67 17.85 -26.82
CA GLY A 144 12.50 16.88 -27.90
C GLY A 144 13.32 15.59 -27.69
N GLU A 145 13.97 15.11 -28.75
CA GLU A 145 14.84 13.91 -28.73
C GLU A 145 16.29 14.17 -28.24
N GLY A 146 16.56 15.37 -27.71
CA GLY A 146 17.90 15.76 -27.25
C GLY A 146 18.32 15.16 -25.89
N LEU A 147 19.63 15.06 -25.67
CA LEU A 147 20.24 14.55 -24.43
C LEU A 147 19.79 15.33 -23.18
N PRO A 148 19.56 14.65 -22.03
CA PRO A 148 19.20 15.30 -20.77
C PRO A 148 20.32 16.22 -20.30
N GLN A 149 19.97 17.47 -19.97
CA GLN A 149 20.92 18.42 -19.40
C GLN A 149 20.61 18.64 -17.91
N ASN A 150 21.57 18.28 -17.05
CA ASN A 150 21.49 18.48 -15.61
C ASN A 150 21.90 19.91 -15.25
N GLY A 151 21.11 20.61 -14.43
CA GLY A 151 21.49 21.91 -13.89
C GLY A 151 20.68 22.30 -12.66
N GLU A 152 21.36 22.80 -11.62
CA GLU A 152 20.75 23.59 -10.56
C GLU A 152 20.29 24.94 -11.11
N LEU A 153 19.21 25.48 -10.52
CA LEU A 153 18.61 26.81 -10.73
C LEU A 153 19.59 27.81 -11.36
N SER A 154 19.60 27.83 -12.69
CA SER A 154 20.40 28.75 -13.48
C SER A 154 19.59 29.14 -14.69
N ARG A 155 19.37 30.46 -14.83
CA ARG A 155 18.86 31.07 -16.06
C ARG A 155 19.65 30.49 -17.22
N LYS A 156 18.99 29.68 -18.06
CA LYS A 156 19.63 29.08 -19.22
C LYS A 156 18.96 29.63 -20.47
N GLU A 157 19.69 30.50 -21.16
CA GLU A 157 19.27 31.06 -22.44
C GLU A 157 19.40 29.96 -23.49
N LEU A 158 18.26 29.45 -23.95
CA LEU A 158 18.20 28.49 -25.04
C LEU A 158 18.11 29.28 -26.34
N PHE A 159 19.14 29.17 -27.17
CA PHE A 159 19.18 29.84 -28.47
C PHE A 159 18.40 29.02 -29.52
N SER A 160 17.38 29.67 -30.10
CA SER A 160 16.66 29.32 -31.33
C SER A 160 16.00 27.94 -31.37
N VAL A 161 14.72 27.87 -30.97
CA VAL A 161 13.84 26.74 -31.30
C VAL A 161 12.95 27.18 -32.48
N TRP A 162 13.31 26.75 -33.69
CA TRP A 162 12.60 27.14 -34.92
C TRP A 162 11.28 26.38 -35.15
N ASN A 163 11.10 25.24 -34.45
CA ASN A 163 9.95 24.35 -34.60
C ASN A 163 9.22 24.20 -33.26
N ALA A 164 7.91 24.00 -33.31
CA ALA A 164 7.13 23.65 -32.13
C ALA A 164 7.73 22.38 -31.48
N THR A 165 8.07 22.46 -30.18
CA THR A 165 8.89 21.45 -29.49
C THR A 165 8.26 21.02 -28.17
N GLN A 166 8.35 19.72 -27.86
CA GLN A 166 7.93 19.17 -26.58
C GLN A 166 9.06 19.26 -25.55
N VAL A 167 8.73 19.65 -24.32
CA VAL A 167 9.64 19.69 -23.17
C VAL A 167 9.19 18.65 -22.15
N THR A 168 10.13 17.84 -21.66
CA THR A 168 9.90 16.88 -20.59
C THR A 168 10.88 17.12 -19.43
N ASN A 169 10.35 17.10 -18.21
CA ASN A 169 11.07 17.34 -16.97
C ASN A 169 10.98 16.08 -16.09
N THR A 170 12.07 15.71 -15.40
CA THR A 170 12.05 14.59 -14.44
C THR A 170 11.33 14.91 -13.13
N LYS A 171 11.10 16.19 -12.86
CA LYS A 171 10.39 16.71 -11.69
C LYS A 171 9.57 17.94 -12.11
N GLN A 172 8.64 18.37 -11.24
CA GLN A 172 7.76 19.53 -11.47
C GLN A 172 8.58 20.80 -11.73
N ALA A 173 8.33 21.45 -12.87
CA ALA A 173 8.95 22.71 -13.26
C ALA A 173 7.92 23.67 -13.87
N TYR A 174 8.24 24.96 -13.80
CA TYR A 174 7.53 26.06 -14.43
C TYR A 174 8.29 26.52 -15.67
N LEU A 175 7.59 26.64 -16.80
CA LEU A 175 8.17 27.06 -18.07
C LEU A 175 7.56 28.37 -18.54
N THR A 176 8.42 29.33 -18.87
CA THR A 176 8.01 30.53 -19.60
C THR A 176 8.74 30.63 -20.91
N GLN A 177 8.02 31.16 -21.90
CA GLN A 177 8.59 31.57 -23.16
C GLN A 177 8.65 33.10 -23.23
N THR A 178 9.81 33.60 -23.65
CA THR A 178 10.11 35.01 -23.88
C THR A 178 10.64 35.21 -25.28
N TYR A 179 10.43 36.40 -25.83
CA TYR A 179 10.87 36.74 -27.17
C TYR A 179 11.75 37.99 -27.13
N GLU A 180 12.91 37.96 -27.81
CA GLU A 180 13.83 39.10 -27.92
C GLU A 180 13.53 39.99 -29.13
N CYS A 181 13.92 41.27 -29.02
CA CYS A 181 13.40 42.34 -29.85
C CYS A 181 14.10 42.55 -31.22
N GLU A 182 14.67 41.52 -31.85
CA GLU A 182 15.48 41.76 -33.06
C GLU A 182 14.63 42.19 -34.27
N GLU A 183 13.42 41.64 -34.47
CA GLU A 183 12.44 42.19 -35.43
C GLU A 183 11.08 42.53 -34.78
N MET A 184 10.67 41.78 -33.75
CA MET A 184 9.53 42.18 -32.92
C MET A 184 9.91 43.36 -32.02
N LYS A 185 9.43 44.52 -32.42
CA LYS A 185 9.44 45.79 -31.70
C LYS A 185 8.89 45.76 -30.25
N CYS A 186 8.55 44.59 -29.68
CA CYS A 186 8.25 44.37 -28.26
C CYS A 186 8.68 42.96 -27.82
N PRO A 187 9.33 42.82 -26.66
CA PRO A 187 9.39 41.53 -26.00
C PRO A 187 7.97 41.06 -25.65
N LEU A 188 7.80 39.77 -25.39
CA LEU A 188 6.58 39.24 -24.81
C LEU A 188 6.92 38.03 -23.95
N LEU A 189 6.19 37.84 -22.85
CA LEU A 189 6.32 36.74 -21.91
C LEU A 189 5.00 35.98 -21.88
N SER A 190 5.05 34.67 -22.02
CA SER A 190 3.87 33.81 -21.86
C SER A 190 4.21 32.56 -21.08
N LEU A 191 3.25 32.13 -20.26
CA LEU A 191 3.29 30.84 -19.61
C LEU A 191 3.03 29.74 -20.63
N VAL A 192 3.86 28.71 -20.61
CA VAL A 192 3.59 27.48 -21.37
C VAL A 192 2.75 26.57 -20.49
N THR A 193 1.47 26.37 -20.83
CA THR A 193 0.60 25.52 -20.03
C THR A 193 0.93 24.04 -20.26
N PRO A 194 1.00 23.25 -19.18
CA PRO A 194 1.16 21.81 -19.31
C PRO A 194 -0.02 21.14 -20.01
N ARG A 195 0.25 19.99 -20.62
CA ARG A 195 -0.76 19.17 -21.32
C ARG A 195 -1.91 18.76 -20.39
N GLU A 196 -1.62 18.56 -19.10
CA GLU A 196 -2.60 18.15 -18.10
C GLU A 196 -3.66 19.24 -17.82
N PHE A 197 -3.39 20.50 -18.20
CA PHE A 197 -4.31 21.63 -18.07
C PHE A 197 -5.01 21.98 -19.38
N PHE A 198 -4.94 21.09 -20.36
CA PHE A 198 -5.68 21.25 -21.60
C PHE A 198 -7.15 20.89 -21.40
N PHE A 199 -8.05 21.74 -21.87
CA PHE A 199 -9.48 21.53 -21.86
C PHE A 199 -9.98 21.10 -23.24
N HIS A 200 -11.16 20.47 -23.28
CA HIS A 200 -11.81 20.12 -24.54
C HIS A 200 -12.68 21.26 -25.10
N ARG A 201 -12.83 22.37 -24.35
CA ARG A 201 -13.61 23.57 -24.69
C ARG A 201 -12.95 24.78 -24.04
N TYR A 202 -12.81 25.87 -24.78
CA TYR A 202 -12.33 27.17 -24.32
C TYR A 202 -13.28 28.27 -24.76
N ILE A 203 -13.62 29.15 -23.83
CA ILE A 203 -14.27 30.42 -24.12
C ILE A 203 -13.27 31.52 -23.79
N PHE A 204 -13.09 32.48 -24.69
CA PHE A 204 -12.13 33.57 -24.50
C PHE A 204 -12.58 34.84 -25.22
N SER A 205 -12.26 35.98 -24.63
CA SER A 205 -12.50 37.30 -25.21
C SER A 205 -11.26 37.83 -25.92
N VAL A 206 -11.46 38.41 -27.09
CA VAL A 206 -10.46 39.12 -27.86
C VAL A 206 -10.75 40.62 -27.73
N PRO A 207 -9.83 41.41 -27.18
CA PRO A 207 -10.10 42.80 -26.90
C PRO A 207 -10.17 43.60 -28.19
N SER A 208 -11.16 44.49 -28.30
CA SER A 208 -11.25 45.41 -29.43
C SER A 208 -10.22 46.52 -29.30
N VAL A 209 -9.04 46.28 -29.87
CA VAL A 209 -7.93 47.23 -29.87
C VAL A 209 -7.56 47.59 -31.29
N ASN A 210 -7.85 48.83 -31.68
CA ASN A 210 -7.55 49.34 -33.01
C ASN A 210 -6.10 49.05 -33.43
N SER A 211 -5.94 48.48 -34.63
CA SER A 211 -4.66 48.15 -35.25
C SER A 211 -3.88 46.98 -34.62
N VAL A 212 -4.50 46.19 -33.73
CA VAL A 212 -3.93 44.92 -33.25
C VAL A 212 -4.46 43.78 -34.10
N ALA A 213 -3.58 42.90 -34.57
CA ALA A 213 -4.00 41.64 -35.18
C ALA A 213 -4.00 40.56 -34.11
N HIS A 214 -5.12 39.85 -33.98
CA HIS A 214 -5.33 38.81 -32.99
C HIS A 214 -5.24 37.42 -33.61
N PHE A 215 -4.63 36.50 -32.89
CA PHE A 215 -4.45 35.12 -33.30
C PHE A 215 -4.66 34.19 -32.13
N VAL A 216 -5.17 33.00 -32.41
CA VAL A 216 -5.23 31.89 -31.47
C VAL A 216 -4.23 30.84 -31.91
N LEU A 217 -3.36 30.41 -30.99
CA LEU A 217 -2.48 29.27 -31.17
C LEU A 217 -3.11 28.04 -30.55
N LEU A 218 -3.11 26.93 -31.29
CA LEU A 218 -3.76 25.68 -30.95
C LEU A 218 -2.73 24.55 -30.91
N VAL A 219 -2.83 23.67 -29.92
CA VAL A 219 -2.04 22.43 -29.80
C VAL A 219 -3.00 21.28 -29.58
N LYS A 220 -3.04 20.29 -30.47
CA LYS A 220 -4.00 19.18 -30.39
C LYS A 220 -3.39 17.85 -30.81
N LEU A 221 -4.12 16.78 -30.58
CA LEU A 221 -3.81 15.48 -31.17
C LEU A 221 -3.97 15.49 -32.70
N THR A 222 -3.11 14.76 -33.41
CA THR A 222 -3.20 14.59 -34.87
C THR A 222 -4.56 14.04 -35.30
N SER A 223 -5.15 13.16 -34.49
CA SER A 223 -6.45 12.51 -34.76
C SER A 223 -7.67 13.38 -34.50
N ASP A 224 -7.52 14.52 -33.83
CA ASP A 224 -8.67 15.32 -33.37
C ASP A 224 -9.07 16.43 -34.35
N THR A 225 -10.32 16.89 -34.27
CA THR A 225 -10.86 18.00 -35.08
C THR A 225 -11.41 19.08 -34.16
N LEU A 226 -10.98 20.32 -34.36
CA LEU A 226 -11.41 21.48 -33.57
C LEU A 226 -12.41 22.34 -34.35
N THR A 227 -13.33 22.96 -33.62
CA THR A 227 -14.22 24.01 -34.11
C THR A 227 -13.87 25.35 -33.44
N LEU A 228 -14.01 26.45 -34.17
CA LEU A 228 -14.04 27.81 -33.64
C LEU A 228 -15.39 28.42 -34.00
N ASP A 229 -16.13 28.91 -33.00
CA ASP A 229 -17.47 29.50 -33.12
C ASP A 229 -18.44 28.59 -33.89
N GLY A 230 -18.40 27.29 -33.55
CA GLY A 230 -19.21 26.25 -34.20
C GLY A 230 -18.76 25.84 -35.61
N THR A 231 -17.73 26.48 -36.18
CA THR A 231 -17.22 26.16 -37.52
C THR A 231 -15.94 25.34 -37.46
N ASN A 232 -15.81 24.31 -38.30
CA ASN A 232 -14.62 23.46 -38.33
C ASN A 232 -13.37 24.26 -38.75
N ILE A 233 -12.30 24.14 -37.97
CA ILE A 233 -11.03 24.79 -38.24
C ILE A 233 -10.29 24.02 -39.34
N THR A 234 -10.46 24.46 -40.59
CA THR A 234 -9.85 23.84 -41.79
C THR A 234 -8.74 24.68 -42.42
N SER A 235 -8.69 25.98 -42.12
CA SER A 235 -7.76 26.96 -42.69
C SER A 235 -6.41 27.05 -41.96
N VAL A 236 -6.15 26.14 -41.00
CA VAL A 236 -4.92 26.14 -40.19
C VAL A 236 -3.88 25.21 -40.81
N ASN A 237 -2.67 25.73 -41.03
CA ASN A 237 -1.52 24.93 -41.40
C ASN A 237 -0.93 24.27 -40.14
N TRP A 238 -1.18 22.97 -39.98
CA TRP A 238 -0.73 22.21 -38.81
C TRP A 238 0.74 21.79 -38.94
N MET A 239 1.56 22.15 -37.95
CA MET A 239 2.96 21.75 -37.80
C MET A 239 3.08 20.60 -36.81
N SER A 240 3.83 19.54 -37.15
CA SER A 240 4.05 18.41 -36.24
C SER A 240 4.99 18.80 -35.10
N MET A 241 4.59 18.53 -33.86
CA MET A 241 5.41 18.70 -32.65
C MET A 241 6.03 17.38 -32.19
N SER A 242 5.27 16.30 -32.32
CA SER A 242 5.64 14.93 -31.99
C SER A 242 4.95 13.97 -32.95
N SER A 243 5.08 12.65 -32.74
CA SER A 243 4.35 11.64 -33.52
C SER A 243 2.83 11.72 -33.35
N VAL A 244 2.33 12.35 -32.28
CA VAL A 244 0.91 12.38 -31.91
C VAL A 244 0.33 13.78 -31.73
N ASP A 245 1.16 14.82 -31.58
CA ASP A 245 0.73 16.18 -31.34
C ASP A 245 1.09 17.11 -32.52
N VAL A 246 0.17 18.00 -32.87
CA VAL A 246 0.32 19.04 -33.89
C VAL A 246 -0.02 20.41 -33.31
N SER A 247 0.66 21.45 -33.77
CA SER A 247 0.34 22.83 -33.44
C SER A 247 -0.06 23.64 -34.67
N GLY A 248 -0.85 24.68 -34.47
CA GLY A 248 -1.26 25.58 -35.53
C GLY A 248 -1.70 26.92 -34.96
N TYR A 249 -1.99 27.88 -35.82
CA TYR A 249 -2.55 29.16 -35.40
C TYR A 249 -3.60 29.64 -36.42
N LEU A 250 -4.50 30.49 -35.96
CA LEU A 250 -5.59 31.07 -36.75
C LEU A 250 -5.77 32.54 -36.36
N ALA A 251 -6.02 33.42 -37.33
CA ALA A 251 -6.41 34.80 -37.04
C ALA A 251 -7.86 34.84 -36.52
N VAL A 252 -8.10 35.61 -35.47
CA VAL A 252 -9.44 35.79 -34.86
C VAL A 252 -9.82 37.26 -34.84
N GLY A 253 -11.12 37.53 -34.87
CA GLY A 253 -11.66 38.90 -34.75
C GLY A 253 -11.71 39.37 -33.31
N ASP A 254 -12.20 40.58 -33.11
CA ASP A 254 -12.55 41.10 -31.78
C ASP A 254 -13.83 40.42 -31.28
N GLY A 255 -14.00 40.31 -29.96
CA GLY A 255 -15.21 39.79 -29.33
C GLY A 255 -15.03 38.44 -28.64
N LEU A 256 -16.15 37.80 -28.31
CA LEU A 256 -16.18 36.52 -27.62
C LEU A 256 -16.06 35.37 -28.63
N HIS A 257 -15.19 34.41 -28.33
CA HIS A 257 -14.97 33.24 -29.17
C HIS A 257 -15.02 31.94 -28.36
N GLU A 258 -15.43 30.87 -29.02
CA GLU A 258 -15.47 29.52 -28.48
C GLU A 258 -14.67 28.53 -29.34
N ALA A 259 -13.64 27.91 -28.77
CA ALA A 259 -12.91 26.82 -29.40
C ALA A 259 -13.24 25.47 -28.73
N THR A 260 -13.64 24.47 -29.51
CA THR A 260 -14.13 23.17 -28.98
C THR A 260 -13.57 21.98 -29.77
N SER A 261 -13.24 20.89 -29.07
CA SER A 261 -12.87 19.61 -29.68
C SER A 261 -14.10 18.75 -29.96
N LEU A 262 -14.28 18.32 -31.22
CA LEU A 262 -15.36 17.40 -31.60
C LEU A 262 -15.18 16.01 -31.00
N GLY A 263 -13.93 15.55 -30.88
CA GLY A 263 -13.59 14.27 -30.25
C GLY A 263 -13.61 14.33 -28.71
N LYS A 264 -13.96 15.48 -28.11
CA LYS A 264 -13.82 15.78 -26.68
C LYS A 264 -12.41 15.53 -26.13
N SER A 265 -11.41 15.57 -27.01
CA SER A 265 -10.02 15.43 -26.60
C SER A 265 -9.51 16.77 -26.07
N PRO A 266 -8.73 16.79 -24.98
CA PRO A 266 -8.16 18.01 -24.47
C PRO A 266 -7.13 18.58 -25.46
N PHE A 267 -7.15 19.90 -25.66
CA PHE A 267 -6.20 20.62 -26.52
C PHE A 267 -5.71 21.90 -25.83
N GLY A 268 -4.54 22.40 -26.22
CA GLY A 268 -3.99 23.66 -25.73
C GLY A 268 -4.47 24.83 -26.58
N CYS A 269 -4.83 25.94 -25.95
CA CYS A 269 -5.36 27.11 -26.63
C CYS A 269 -4.73 28.38 -26.02
N TYR A 270 -4.13 29.23 -26.85
CA TYR A 270 -3.44 30.45 -26.43
C TYR A 270 -3.88 31.63 -27.28
N LEU A 271 -4.21 32.75 -26.65
CA LEU A 271 -4.51 34.00 -27.33
C LEU A 271 -3.26 34.86 -27.45
N TYR A 272 -3.00 35.37 -28.65
CA TYR A 272 -1.88 36.26 -28.97
C TYR A 272 -2.39 37.46 -29.76
N GLY A 273 -1.88 38.64 -29.46
CA GLY A 273 -2.14 39.84 -30.26
C GLY A 273 -0.88 40.66 -30.46
N ASN A 274 -0.73 41.25 -31.63
CA ASN A 274 0.42 42.09 -31.97
C ASN A 274 0.01 43.32 -32.78
N ARG A 275 0.47 44.48 -32.32
CA ARG A 275 0.32 45.78 -32.98
C ARG A 275 1.58 46.09 -33.80
N ILE A 276 1.51 45.82 -35.11
CA ILE A 276 2.65 45.89 -36.05
C ILE A 276 3.40 47.24 -35.99
N ASN A 277 2.71 48.35 -35.70
CA ASN A 277 3.29 49.70 -35.77
C ASN A 277 3.61 50.37 -34.44
N ASP A 278 3.03 49.93 -33.32
CA ASP A 278 2.93 50.73 -32.08
C ASP A 278 3.58 50.08 -30.85
N HIS A 279 4.45 49.08 -31.05
CA HIS A 279 5.21 48.46 -29.96
C HIS A 279 4.27 47.95 -28.85
N ALA A 280 3.31 47.09 -29.19
CA ALA A 280 2.50 46.39 -28.20
C ALA A 280 2.19 44.97 -28.67
N ALA A 281 2.49 43.98 -27.83
CA ALA A 281 2.12 42.59 -28.03
C ALA A 281 1.61 41.99 -26.71
N TYR A 282 0.79 40.95 -26.79
CA TYR A 282 0.35 40.19 -25.62
C TYR A 282 0.18 38.71 -25.98
N MET A 283 0.36 37.82 -24.99
CA MET A 283 0.12 36.39 -25.19
C MET A 283 -0.26 35.69 -23.88
N HIS A 284 -1.47 35.16 -23.76
CA HIS A 284 -1.93 34.39 -22.61
C HIS A 284 -2.63 33.08 -23.01
N HIS A 285 -2.84 32.18 -22.07
CA HIS A 285 -3.69 31.01 -22.29
C HIS A 285 -5.15 31.45 -22.52
N ALA A 286 -5.86 30.77 -23.41
CA ALA A 286 -7.30 30.93 -23.56
C ALA A 286 -8.01 30.34 -22.33
N GLY A 287 -9.14 30.91 -21.92
CA GLY A 287 -9.82 30.54 -20.68
C GLY A 287 -9.22 31.19 -19.42
N LEU A 288 -8.15 31.97 -19.53
CA LEU A 288 -7.76 32.91 -18.48
C LEU A 288 -8.86 33.99 -18.42
N LYS A 289 -9.56 34.12 -17.28
CA LYS A 289 -10.61 35.13 -17.05
C LYS A 289 -9.98 36.53 -17.09
N ASN A 290 -9.70 37.04 -18.29
CA ASN A 290 -9.25 38.41 -18.50
C ASN A 290 -10.49 39.30 -18.59
N LEU A 291 -10.85 39.90 -17.45
CA LEU A 291 -11.79 41.01 -17.35
C LEU A 291 -11.25 42.19 -18.18
N LEU A 292 -11.64 42.29 -19.44
CA LEU A 292 -11.54 43.52 -20.20
C LEU A 292 -12.95 44.06 -20.41
N LYS A 293 -13.13 45.31 -19.96
CA LYS A 293 -14.32 46.16 -20.09
C LYS A 293 -15.10 45.83 -21.36
N TYR A 294 -16.27 45.21 -21.20
CA TYR A 294 -17.35 45.41 -22.14
C TYR A 294 -18.08 46.68 -21.69
N GLU A 295 -18.09 47.71 -22.55
CA GLU A 295 -18.74 49.00 -22.25
C GLU A 295 -20.23 49.02 -22.61
N ASP A 296 -20.76 47.98 -23.25
CA ASP A 296 -22.17 47.87 -23.61
C ASP A 296 -22.74 46.54 -23.10
N CYS A 297 -23.07 46.49 -21.81
CA CYS A 297 -23.88 45.45 -21.21
C CYS A 297 -25.34 45.94 -21.25
N GLU A 298 -26.05 45.60 -22.33
CA GLU A 298 -27.49 45.85 -22.46
C GLU A 298 -28.23 44.59 -22.03
N LYS A 299 -29.00 44.70 -20.93
CA LYS A 299 -29.78 43.61 -20.32
C LYS A 299 -30.67 42.91 -21.35
N PRO A 300 -30.42 41.64 -21.72
CA PRO A 300 -31.42 40.86 -22.41
C PRO A 300 -32.50 40.45 -21.40
N PHE A 301 -33.74 40.88 -21.63
CA PHE A 301 -34.91 40.28 -20.97
C PHE A 301 -35.61 39.38 -21.98
N PRO A 302 -35.84 38.09 -21.69
CA PRO A 302 -35.64 37.40 -20.41
C PRO A 302 -34.21 36.87 -20.18
N VAL A 303 -33.78 36.84 -18.90
CA VAL A 303 -32.56 36.20 -18.40
C VAL A 303 -32.61 34.70 -18.74
N GLU A 304 -31.59 34.18 -19.43
CA GLU A 304 -31.50 32.76 -19.79
C GLU A 304 -30.57 32.01 -18.81
N LYS A 305 -30.91 30.78 -18.48
CA LYS A 305 -30.18 30.00 -17.47
C LYS A 305 -28.95 29.31 -18.06
N ASN A 306 -27.77 29.47 -17.47
CA ASN A 306 -26.46 29.02 -18.00
C ASN A 306 -26.12 29.61 -19.38
N ASP A 307 -26.47 30.87 -19.62
CA ASP A 307 -26.09 31.51 -20.87
C ASP A 307 -24.65 32.04 -20.85
N LEU A 308 -24.00 32.02 -19.67
CA LEU A 308 -22.65 32.56 -19.45
C LEU A 308 -22.56 34.04 -19.83
N LEU A 309 -23.67 34.76 -19.70
CA LEU A 309 -23.76 36.21 -19.81
C LEU A 309 -23.84 36.83 -18.42
N ASP A 310 -23.20 37.99 -18.29
CA ASP A 310 -23.28 38.88 -17.13
C ASP A 310 -24.43 39.85 -17.46
N ASP A 311 -25.64 39.42 -17.14
CA ASP A 311 -26.91 40.06 -17.52
C ASP A 311 -27.19 41.34 -16.72
N ASP A 312 -26.35 41.60 -15.73
CA ASP A 312 -26.56 42.61 -14.71
C ASP A 312 -25.38 43.62 -14.60
N CYS A 313 -24.25 43.27 -15.21
CA CYS A 313 -23.05 44.07 -15.40
C CYS A 313 -22.21 44.30 -14.13
N ASP A 314 -22.33 43.44 -13.12
CA ASP A 314 -21.51 43.47 -11.91
C ASP A 314 -20.17 42.70 -12.07
N ARG A 315 -20.04 41.92 -13.16
CA ARG A 315 -18.89 41.11 -13.61
C ARG A 315 -18.82 39.70 -13.02
N LEU A 316 -19.87 39.26 -12.38
CA LEU A 316 -20.13 37.86 -12.09
C LEU A 316 -20.98 37.29 -13.26
N ILE A 317 -20.99 35.96 -13.39
CA ILE A 317 -21.68 35.28 -14.48
C ILE A 317 -22.26 33.96 -13.94
N ASP A 318 -23.55 33.70 -14.19
CA ASP A 318 -24.27 32.49 -13.78
C ASP A 318 -24.18 32.15 -12.25
N GLU A 319 -24.07 33.17 -11.39
CA GLU A 319 -23.85 33.06 -9.93
C GLU A 319 -25.13 32.92 -9.11
N GLU A 320 -26.26 33.35 -9.66
CA GLU A 320 -27.54 33.40 -8.96
C GLU A 320 -28.33 32.10 -9.14
N LYS A 321 -29.10 31.75 -8.11
CA LYS A 321 -30.13 30.71 -8.23
C LYS A 321 -31.45 31.39 -8.45
N LEU A 322 -32.35 30.75 -9.19
CA LEU A 322 -33.73 31.24 -9.34
C LEU A 322 -34.51 30.96 -8.03
N ASP A 323 -34.17 31.66 -6.95
CA ASP A 323 -34.72 31.45 -5.61
C ASP A 323 -35.17 32.73 -4.87
N ASP A 324 -35.28 33.85 -5.59
CA ASP A 324 -35.62 35.17 -5.05
C ASP A 324 -34.66 35.65 -3.94
N ILE A 325 -33.40 35.18 -3.95
CA ILE A 325 -32.35 35.55 -2.99
C ILE A 325 -31.15 36.09 -3.75
N ASP A 326 -30.58 37.19 -3.25
CA ASP A 326 -29.29 37.74 -3.66
C ASP A 326 -28.16 36.82 -3.15
N ASN A 327 -27.71 35.86 -3.96
CA ASN A 327 -26.80 34.79 -3.56
C ASN A 327 -25.36 35.30 -3.40
N ASP A 328 -24.99 36.40 -4.07
CA ASP A 328 -23.66 36.99 -4.02
C ASP A 328 -23.57 38.35 -3.27
N LEU A 329 -24.71 38.90 -2.87
CA LEU A 329 -24.89 40.09 -2.05
C LEU A 329 -24.56 41.42 -2.76
N ASP A 330 -24.71 41.48 -4.07
CA ASP A 330 -24.50 42.68 -4.86
C ASP A 330 -25.69 43.69 -4.78
N GLY A 331 -26.83 43.23 -4.26
CA GLY A 331 -28.06 43.99 -4.05
C GLY A 331 -29.15 43.74 -5.09
N ARG A 332 -28.97 42.79 -5.99
CA ARG A 332 -29.94 42.35 -6.99
C ARG A 332 -30.27 40.86 -6.76
N VAL A 333 -31.28 40.37 -7.45
CA VAL A 333 -31.87 39.05 -7.18
C VAL A 333 -32.21 38.37 -8.51
N ASP A 334 -31.67 37.17 -8.70
CA ASP A 334 -31.96 36.24 -9.81
C ASP A 334 -31.59 36.78 -11.21
N GLU A 335 -30.55 37.61 -11.32
CA GLU A 335 -30.11 38.25 -12.58
C GLU A 335 -29.23 37.38 -13.46
N ASP A 336 -28.45 36.46 -12.88
CA ASP A 336 -27.45 35.66 -13.59
C ASP A 336 -27.65 34.18 -13.27
N LEU A 337 -28.68 33.59 -13.86
CA LEU A 337 -29.21 32.30 -13.43
C LEU A 337 -28.29 31.11 -13.78
N GLY A 338 -27.55 30.64 -12.77
CA GLY A 338 -26.77 29.42 -12.83
C GLY A 338 -27.59 28.13 -12.93
N PRO A 339 -26.94 26.97 -13.11
CA PRO A 339 -27.63 25.69 -13.20
C PRO A 339 -28.32 25.37 -11.87
N GLU A 340 -29.62 25.00 -11.92
CA GLU A 340 -30.29 24.36 -10.77
C GLU A 340 -29.60 23.01 -10.57
N VAL A 341 -28.63 23.00 -9.68
CA VAL A 341 -28.06 21.77 -9.20
C VAL A 341 -29.13 21.17 -8.29
N ASN A 342 -29.94 20.27 -8.84
CA ASN A 342 -30.93 19.49 -8.09
C ASN A 342 -30.18 18.53 -7.16
N LEU A 343 -29.67 19.08 -6.06
CA LEU A 343 -29.07 18.38 -4.95
C LEU A 343 -30.05 18.46 -3.79
N MET A 344 -30.62 17.30 -3.49
CA MET A 344 -31.33 16.98 -2.27
C MET A 344 -30.65 17.64 -1.06
N PHE A 345 -31.29 18.67 -0.51
CA PHE A 345 -30.86 19.39 0.69
C PHE A 345 -30.74 18.41 1.87
N ILE A 346 -29.49 18.17 2.31
CA ILE A 346 -29.17 17.80 3.68
C ILE A 346 -28.53 19.05 4.28
N ASP A 347 -29.05 19.46 5.44
CA ASP A 347 -28.67 20.61 6.24
C ASP A 347 -27.14 20.76 6.40
N TYR A 348 -26.57 21.89 5.95
CA TYR A 348 -25.12 22.11 5.80
C TYR A 348 -24.48 22.95 6.92
N THR A 349 -25.04 22.95 8.13
CA THR A 349 -24.38 23.63 9.27
C THR A 349 -23.36 22.79 10.04
N GLU A 350 -23.06 21.53 9.68
CA GLU A 350 -22.01 20.78 10.38
C GLU A 350 -21.44 19.55 9.65
N ILE A 351 -21.24 19.58 8.33
CA ILE A 351 -20.51 18.49 7.65
C ILE A 351 -19.01 18.84 7.60
N GLN A 352 -18.27 18.36 8.59
CA GLN A 352 -16.80 18.35 8.56
C GLN A 352 -16.32 17.66 7.27
N SER A 353 -15.71 18.41 6.35
CA SER A 353 -15.00 17.82 5.22
C SER A 353 -13.80 17.04 5.75
N HIS A 354 -13.76 15.73 5.50
CA HIS A 354 -12.65 14.87 5.91
C HIS A 354 -11.48 14.94 4.92
N CYS A 355 -11.09 16.15 4.53
CA CYS A 355 -9.85 16.37 3.79
C CYS A 355 -8.66 16.22 4.75
N ILE A 356 -7.53 15.71 4.27
CA ILE A 356 -6.28 15.67 5.06
C ILE A 356 -5.94 17.09 5.57
N ASP A 357 -5.45 17.16 6.81
CA ASP A 357 -5.07 18.39 7.51
C ASP A 357 -6.19 19.42 7.71
N ASN A 358 -7.45 18.96 7.77
CA ASN A 358 -8.61 19.80 8.03
C ASN A 358 -8.82 20.88 6.95
N ALA A 359 -8.32 20.64 5.73
CA ALA A 359 -8.51 21.51 4.59
C ALA A 359 -10.02 21.59 4.25
N SER A 360 -10.51 22.78 3.93
CA SER A 360 -11.86 22.95 3.40
C SER A 360 -11.94 22.35 2.00
N CYS A 361 -13.02 21.63 1.70
CA CYS A 361 -13.23 21.17 0.33
C CYS A 361 -13.33 22.37 -0.61
N ALA A 362 -12.57 22.36 -1.71
CA ALA A 362 -12.67 23.39 -2.73
C ALA A 362 -14.09 23.35 -3.34
N ILE A 363 -14.87 24.40 -3.05
CA ILE A 363 -16.32 24.48 -3.35
C ILE A 363 -16.60 24.32 -4.86
N TRP A 364 -15.68 24.80 -5.70
CA TRP A 364 -15.84 24.84 -7.16
C TRP A 364 -15.47 23.52 -7.85
N ASP A 365 -14.45 22.80 -7.37
CA ASP A 365 -14.00 21.55 -7.97
C ASP A 365 -14.58 20.30 -7.28
N ARG A 366 -15.17 20.49 -6.09
CA ARG A 366 -15.58 19.43 -5.16
C ARG A 366 -14.46 18.44 -4.84
N ILE A 367 -13.20 18.87 -4.73
CA ILE A 367 -12.06 17.97 -4.46
C ILE A 367 -11.31 18.42 -3.21
N CYS A 368 -10.87 17.47 -2.38
CA CYS A 368 -9.87 17.73 -1.34
C CYS A 368 -8.48 17.64 -1.97
N LEU A 369 -7.79 18.78 -2.05
CA LEU A 369 -6.49 18.92 -2.75
C LEU A 369 -5.37 18.03 -2.19
N LEU A 370 -5.41 17.77 -0.88
CA LEU A 370 -4.44 16.90 -0.19
C LEU A 370 -4.92 15.44 -0.09
N GLY A 371 -6.03 15.12 -0.75
CA GLY A 371 -6.73 13.86 -0.58
C GLY A 371 -7.56 13.81 0.70
N CYS A 372 -8.07 12.62 0.98
CA CYS A 372 -8.98 12.37 2.07
C CYS A 372 -8.27 11.82 3.30
N VAL A 373 -8.73 12.19 4.49
CA VAL A 373 -8.37 11.50 5.73
C VAL A 373 -8.59 9.99 5.52
N PRO A 374 -7.68 9.11 5.99
CA PRO A 374 -7.84 7.67 5.85
C PRO A 374 -9.25 7.22 6.27
N GLY A 375 -9.94 6.49 5.39
CA GLY A 375 -11.33 6.09 5.60
C GLY A 375 -12.38 6.98 4.94
N TYR A 376 -11.99 7.96 4.12
CA TYR A 376 -12.90 8.77 3.30
C TYR A 376 -12.43 8.85 1.84
N ILE A 377 -13.35 8.96 0.88
CA ILE A 377 -13.10 9.08 -0.56
C ILE A 377 -14.14 9.99 -1.23
N GLY A 378 -13.86 10.31 -2.49
CA GLY A 378 -14.80 10.97 -3.38
C GLY A 378 -14.69 12.49 -3.32
N PRO A 379 -15.56 13.17 -4.07
CA PRO A 379 -15.58 14.61 -4.08
C PRO A 379 -15.75 15.14 -2.64
N CYS A 380 -14.81 15.98 -2.20
CA CYS A 380 -14.71 16.50 -0.82
C CYS A 380 -14.56 15.49 0.31
N CYS A 381 -14.26 14.22 0.01
CA CYS A 381 -14.10 13.17 1.02
C CYS A 381 -15.35 13.00 1.91
N PHE A 382 -16.54 13.28 1.37
CA PHE A 382 -17.80 13.11 2.08
C PHE A 382 -18.24 11.65 2.16
N LYS A 383 -17.67 10.78 1.32
CA LYS A 383 -18.03 9.37 1.28
C LYS A 383 -17.07 8.59 2.16
N VAL A 384 -17.60 7.95 3.20
CA VAL A 384 -16.80 7.01 4.00
C VAL A 384 -16.30 5.90 3.07
N HIS A 385 -14.99 5.76 3.03
CA HIS A 385 -14.25 4.76 2.30
C HIS A 385 -13.99 3.57 3.20
N SER A 386 -14.40 2.38 2.76
CA SER A 386 -13.85 1.16 3.34
C SER A 386 -12.34 1.16 3.07
N PRO A 387 -11.45 0.99 4.05
CA PRO A 387 -9.99 1.06 3.88
C PRO A 387 -9.42 -0.03 2.93
N HIS A 388 -10.27 -0.80 2.26
CA HIS A 388 -10.00 -2.01 1.49
C HIS A 388 -10.08 -1.83 -0.04
N PHE A 389 -10.04 -0.60 -0.55
CA PHE A 389 -9.83 -0.37 -1.99
C PHE A 389 -8.55 0.41 -2.27
N HIS A 390 -7.99 0.19 -3.45
CA HIS A 390 -7.20 1.20 -4.14
C HIS A 390 -8.17 2.14 -4.88
N CYS A 391 -8.63 3.17 -4.19
CA CYS A 391 -9.39 4.25 -4.81
C CYS A 391 -8.46 5.39 -5.20
N ILE A 392 -8.80 6.07 -6.28
CA ILE A 392 -8.27 7.40 -6.57
C ILE A 392 -9.03 8.37 -5.66
N PRO A 393 -8.41 8.93 -4.59
CA PRO A 393 -9.13 9.58 -3.49
C PRO A 393 -10.05 10.72 -3.93
N TYR A 394 -9.63 11.47 -4.94
CA TYR A 394 -10.30 12.66 -5.46
C TYR A 394 -11.39 12.37 -6.50
N LEU A 395 -11.31 11.26 -7.24
CA LEU A 395 -12.35 10.88 -8.21
C LEU A 395 -13.48 10.05 -7.59
N GLY A 396 -13.25 9.46 -6.41
CA GLY A 396 -14.17 8.48 -5.82
C GLY A 396 -14.31 7.21 -6.66
N LEU A 397 -13.44 7.03 -7.66
CA LEU A 397 -13.40 5.85 -8.52
C LEU A 397 -12.42 4.84 -7.92
N CYS A 398 -12.94 3.67 -7.61
CA CYS A 398 -12.20 2.56 -7.06
C CYS A 398 -12.13 1.47 -8.13
N PHE A 399 -10.96 1.31 -8.74
CA PHE A 399 -10.80 0.43 -9.90
C PHE A 399 -10.53 -1.02 -9.47
N HIS A 400 -9.93 -1.23 -8.30
CA HIS A 400 -9.60 -2.54 -7.77
C HIS A 400 -9.78 -2.60 -6.25
N CYS A 401 -10.30 -3.73 -5.76
CA CYS A 401 -10.20 -4.07 -4.34
C CYS A 401 -8.73 -4.20 -3.96
N LEU A 402 -8.38 -3.88 -2.71
CA LEU A 402 -7.08 -4.26 -2.16
C LEU A 402 -6.90 -5.78 -2.28
N LEU A 403 -5.63 -6.22 -2.31
CA LEU A 403 -5.31 -7.65 -2.33
C LEU A 403 -6.12 -8.38 -1.25
N ASN A 404 -6.74 -9.49 -1.63
CA ASN A 404 -7.66 -10.29 -0.80
C ASN A 404 -9.06 -9.73 -0.56
N TYR A 405 -9.54 -8.73 -1.31
CA TYR A 405 -10.93 -8.24 -1.15
C TYR A 405 -11.74 -8.36 -2.44
N TYR A 406 -13.07 -8.48 -2.30
CA TYR A 406 -14.04 -8.62 -3.37
C TYR A 406 -15.41 -8.02 -2.98
N GLY A 407 -16.35 -8.03 -3.92
CA GLY A 407 -17.67 -7.42 -3.85
C GLY A 407 -17.71 -6.07 -4.56
N SER A 408 -18.93 -5.60 -4.87
CA SER A 408 -19.15 -4.28 -5.49
C SER A 408 -18.57 -3.13 -4.68
N TYR A 409 -18.40 -3.35 -3.36
CA TYR A 409 -17.83 -2.40 -2.42
C TYR A 409 -16.52 -2.87 -1.77
N CYS A 410 -15.87 -3.92 -2.30
CA CYS A 410 -14.61 -4.47 -1.76
C CYS A 410 -14.61 -4.67 -0.24
N ASN A 411 -15.78 -4.95 0.31
CA ASN A 411 -16.04 -5.10 1.74
C ASN A 411 -16.20 -6.57 2.14
N LYS A 412 -15.94 -7.49 1.20
CA LYS A 412 -15.82 -8.92 1.43
C LYS A 412 -14.39 -9.33 1.21
N ARG A 413 -13.91 -10.35 1.92
CA ARG A 413 -12.54 -10.84 1.77
C ARG A 413 -12.50 -12.15 1.02
N CYS A 414 -11.56 -12.30 0.09
CA CYS A 414 -11.24 -13.56 -0.55
C CYS A 414 -10.98 -14.63 0.52
N SER A 415 -11.36 -15.88 0.22
CA SER A 415 -11.09 -16.97 1.13
C SER A 415 -9.57 -17.13 1.37
N PRO A 416 -9.14 -17.46 2.60
CA PRO A 416 -7.76 -17.87 2.84
C PRO A 416 -7.36 -19.14 2.05
N GLY A 417 -8.34 -19.88 1.52
CA GLY A 417 -8.13 -21.04 0.67
C GLY A 417 -7.83 -20.72 -0.80
N CYS A 418 -7.70 -19.46 -1.22
CA CYS A 418 -7.37 -19.11 -2.61
C CYS A 418 -5.87 -19.32 -2.93
N ALA A 419 -5.54 -20.05 -4.00
CA ALA A 419 -4.18 -20.47 -4.37
C ALA A 419 -3.16 -19.33 -4.33
N ASP A 420 -3.47 -18.22 -4.99
CA ASP A 420 -2.50 -17.15 -5.16
C ASP A 420 -2.48 -16.11 -4.03
N ASN A 421 -3.29 -16.22 -2.96
CA ASN A 421 -3.39 -15.22 -1.87
C ASN A 421 -3.56 -13.74 -2.32
N VAL A 422 -3.86 -13.51 -3.61
CA VAL A 422 -3.68 -12.22 -4.25
C VAL A 422 -4.91 -11.88 -5.11
N PHE A 423 -5.55 -12.85 -5.77
CA PHE A 423 -6.69 -12.59 -6.66
C PHE A 423 -7.83 -13.59 -6.47
N CYS A 424 -8.96 -13.11 -5.94
CA CYS A 424 -10.26 -13.73 -6.17
C CYS A 424 -11.11 -12.84 -7.09
N HIS A 425 -12.08 -13.43 -7.78
CA HIS A 425 -12.91 -12.73 -8.75
C HIS A 425 -13.62 -11.56 -8.07
N ARG A 426 -13.40 -10.35 -8.60
CA ARG A 426 -13.88 -9.09 -8.01
C ARG A 426 -15.34 -9.13 -7.54
N ASP A 427 -16.26 -9.63 -8.35
CA ASP A 427 -17.69 -9.57 -7.97
C ASP A 427 -18.18 -10.80 -7.19
N LYS A 428 -17.55 -11.97 -7.39
CA LYS A 428 -18.05 -13.26 -6.90
C LYS A 428 -17.24 -13.85 -5.76
N GLY A 429 -16.00 -13.40 -5.57
CA GLY A 429 -15.06 -13.96 -4.60
C GLY A 429 -14.51 -15.33 -4.99
N THR A 430 -14.78 -15.80 -6.22
CA THR A 430 -14.36 -17.12 -6.69
C THR A 430 -12.89 -17.13 -7.06
N CYS A 431 -12.17 -18.19 -6.73
CA CYS A 431 -10.74 -18.34 -6.99
C CYS A 431 -10.39 -19.82 -7.22
N ALA A 432 -9.20 -20.08 -7.76
CA ALA A 432 -8.65 -21.43 -7.73
C ALA A 432 -8.31 -21.78 -6.27
N CYS A 433 -8.74 -22.94 -5.80
CA CYS A 433 -8.49 -23.34 -4.42
C CYS A 433 -7.07 -23.89 -4.26
N ARG A 434 -6.46 -23.56 -3.11
CA ARG A 434 -5.29 -24.25 -2.57
C ARG A 434 -5.61 -25.72 -2.40
N GLU A 435 -4.57 -26.54 -2.43
CA GLU A 435 -4.70 -27.96 -2.13
C GLU A 435 -5.41 -28.17 -0.78
N GLY A 436 -6.43 -29.05 -0.80
CA GLY A 436 -7.35 -29.36 0.30
C GLY A 436 -8.39 -28.29 0.69
N TYR A 437 -8.50 -27.19 -0.07
CA TYR A 437 -9.68 -26.32 -0.04
C TYR A 437 -10.60 -26.63 -1.23
N TYR A 438 -11.91 -26.43 -1.06
CA TYR A 438 -12.88 -26.67 -2.13
C TYR A 438 -14.10 -25.74 -2.07
N GLY A 439 -14.92 -25.81 -3.13
CA GLY A 439 -16.08 -24.94 -3.36
C GLY A 439 -15.71 -23.72 -4.22
N GLU A 440 -16.72 -23.03 -4.76
CA GLU A 440 -16.49 -21.92 -5.70
C GLU A 440 -15.67 -20.76 -5.11
N THR A 441 -15.78 -20.55 -3.80
CA THR A 441 -15.05 -19.52 -3.05
C THR A 441 -13.95 -20.10 -2.17
N CYS A 442 -13.66 -21.39 -2.24
CA CYS A 442 -12.63 -22.06 -1.42
C CYS A 442 -12.80 -21.87 0.10
N LEU A 443 -14.05 -21.70 0.57
CA LEU A 443 -14.41 -21.52 1.99
C LEU A 443 -14.72 -22.84 2.71
N LYS A 444 -14.29 -23.98 2.15
CA LYS A 444 -14.46 -25.30 2.78
C LYS A 444 -13.15 -26.03 2.78
N ILE A 445 -12.81 -26.65 3.90
CA ILE A 445 -11.60 -27.48 4.06
C ILE A 445 -11.99 -28.96 4.00
N GLY A 446 -11.23 -29.76 3.25
CA GLY A 446 -11.44 -31.20 3.11
C GLY A 446 -12.00 -31.62 1.75
N PHE A 447 -12.84 -32.65 1.70
CA PHE A 447 -13.40 -33.17 0.45
C PHE A 447 -14.93 -32.98 0.35
N PRO A 448 -15.47 -32.72 -0.86
CA PRO A 448 -16.91 -32.49 -1.07
C PRO A 448 -17.82 -33.61 -0.57
N ASN A 449 -17.30 -34.84 -0.50
CA ASN A 449 -18.07 -36.05 -0.23
C ASN A 449 -18.08 -36.46 1.25
N ASN A 450 -17.20 -35.90 2.11
CA ASN A 450 -17.16 -36.24 3.54
C ASN A 450 -17.62 -35.04 4.39
N LYS A 451 -18.93 -34.80 4.38
CA LYS A 451 -19.57 -33.59 4.94
C LYS A 451 -19.49 -33.43 6.47
N SER A 452 -18.82 -34.32 7.18
CA SER A 452 -18.83 -34.31 8.64
C SER A 452 -17.48 -34.00 9.28
N ARG A 453 -16.36 -33.97 8.54
CA ARG A 453 -15.03 -33.76 9.15
C ARG A 453 -14.04 -32.97 8.27
N SER A 454 -13.40 -31.92 8.80
CA SER A 454 -12.34 -31.17 8.08
C SER A 454 -11.01 -31.93 8.03
N CYS A 455 -10.77 -32.63 6.94
CA CYS A 455 -9.51 -33.31 6.73
C CYS A 455 -8.43 -32.33 6.26
N TYR A 456 -7.29 -32.27 6.94
CA TYR A 456 -6.15 -31.42 6.57
C TYR A 456 -5.09 -32.14 5.69
N CYS A 457 -5.38 -33.37 5.28
CA CYS A 457 -4.57 -34.08 4.29
C CYS A 457 -4.70 -33.42 2.93
N ALA A 458 -3.64 -33.43 2.14
CA ALA A 458 -3.60 -32.79 0.84
C ALA A 458 -4.68 -33.32 -0.14
N ASP A 459 -4.97 -34.62 -0.05
CA ASP A 459 -6.03 -35.31 -0.79
C ASP A 459 -7.36 -35.40 -0.01
N GLY A 460 -7.47 -34.71 1.11
CA GLY A 460 -8.60 -34.72 2.04
C GLY A 460 -9.08 -36.10 2.51
N ASN A 461 -8.27 -37.15 2.38
CA ASN A 461 -8.60 -38.51 2.79
C ASN A 461 -7.87 -38.89 4.08
N CYS A 462 -8.58 -38.78 5.21
CA CYS A 462 -8.07 -39.17 6.52
C CYS A 462 -8.94 -40.23 7.19
N SER A 463 -8.28 -40.97 8.07
CA SER A 463 -8.85 -41.95 8.96
C SER A 463 -9.86 -41.33 9.92
N GLU A 464 -11.02 -41.97 10.05
CA GLU A 464 -12.04 -41.54 11.01
C GLU A 464 -11.65 -41.78 12.47
N SER A 465 -10.69 -42.66 12.75
CA SER A 465 -10.31 -43.01 14.13
C SER A 465 -9.30 -42.04 14.75
N ASP A 466 -8.34 -41.57 13.95
CA ASP A 466 -7.18 -40.82 14.44
C ASP A 466 -6.78 -39.63 13.56
N GLY A 467 -7.54 -39.35 12.49
CA GLY A 467 -7.28 -38.26 11.56
C GLY A 467 -6.04 -38.45 10.68
N SER A 468 -5.35 -39.60 10.74
CA SER A 468 -4.17 -39.88 9.92
C SER A 468 -4.49 -39.86 8.42
N CYS A 469 -3.57 -39.38 7.60
CA CYS A 469 -3.76 -39.34 6.15
C CYS A 469 -3.60 -40.76 5.55
N LEU A 470 -4.61 -41.23 4.82
CA LEU A 470 -4.69 -42.63 4.38
C LEU A 470 -3.99 -42.90 3.06
N SER A 471 -4.01 -41.93 2.14
CA SER A 471 -3.50 -42.10 0.77
C SER A 471 -2.31 -41.19 0.44
N THR A 472 -1.98 -40.24 1.31
CA THR A 472 -0.87 -39.32 1.15
C THR A 472 -0.20 -39.03 2.49
N ASN A 473 1.09 -38.68 2.45
CA ASN A 473 1.80 -38.12 3.60
C ASN A 473 1.87 -36.58 3.54
N ARG A 474 1.28 -35.97 2.51
CA ARG A 474 1.27 -34.52 2.32
C ARG A 474 0.08 -33.89 3.04
N CYS A 475 0.33 -32.72 3.59
CA CYS A 475 -0.66 -31.88 4.25
C CYS A 475 -0.96 -30.66 3.40
N ILE A 476 -2.16 -30.11 3.58
CA ILE A 476 -2.47 -28.80 3.00
C ILE A 476 -1.46 -27.76 3.51
N VAL A 477 -1.12 -26.78 2.67
CA VAL A 477 -0.17 -25.71 2.99
C VAL A 477 -0.54 -25.07 4.33
N GLY A 478 0.44 -24.90 5.22
CA GLY A 478 0.24 -24.39 6.58
C GLY A 478 -0.16 -25.44 7.62
N ARG A 479 -0.19 -26.72 7.25
CA ARG A 479 -0.36 -27.85 8.18
C ARG A 479 0.75 -28.87 8.00
N PHE A 480 1.11 -29.60 9.06
CA PHE A 480 2.07 -30.71 8.99
C PHE A 480 1.85 -31.74 10.10
N GLY A 481 2.56 -32.86 10.01
CA GLY A 481 2.48 -34.00 10.93
C GLY A 481 1.69 -35.18 10.34
N LEU A 482 1.69 -36.32 11.04
CA LEU A 482 1.11 -37.58 10.55
C LEU A 482 -0.39 -37.48 10.19
N SER A 483 -1.12 -36.63 10.89
CA SER A 483 -2.55 -36.37 10.70
C SER A 483 -2.80 -34.93 10.22
N CYS A 484 -1.76 -34.24 9.74
CA CYS A 484 -1.80 -32.82 9.39
C CYS A 484 -2.37 -31.95 10.52
N GLN A 485 -2.10 -32.36 11.75
CA GLN A 485 -2.75 -31.83 12.95
C GLN A 485 -2.10 -30.53 13.44
N TYR A 486 -0.82 -30.31 13.11
CA TYR A 486 -0.08 -29.15 13.57
C TYR A 486 -0.22 -28.00 12.60
N LYS A 487 -0.44 -26.80 13.14
CA LYS A 487 -0.37 -25.55 12.36
C LYS A 487 1.09 -25.22 12.14
N ASP A 488 1.51 -25.14 10.88
CA ASP A 488 2.85 -24.74 10.51
C ASP A 488 2.97 -23.22 10.52
N LYS A 489 3.83 -22.69 11.38
CA LYS A 489 4.14 -21.27 11.47
C LYS A 489 5.25 -20.83 10.50
N ALA A 490 5.90 -21.76 9.79
CA ALA A 490 6.92 -21.42 8.81
C ALA A 490 6.36 -20.63 7.61
N GLN A 491 5.10 -20.90 7.22
CA GLN A 491 4.38 -20.15 6.17
C GLN A 491 4.27 -18.65 6.45
N ASP A 492 4.15 -18.28 7.72
CA ASP A 492 4.00 -16.90 8.16
C ASP A 492 5.37 -16.23 8.39
N ALA A 493 6.47 -16.97 8.25
CA ALA A 493 7.82 -16.51 8.53
C ALA A 493 8.52 -15.95 7.28
N LEU A 494 9.21 -14.84 7.44
CA LEU A 494 10.21 -14.37 6.48
C LEU A 494 11.51 -15.14 6.72
N LEU A 495 11.95 -15.91 5.73
CA LEU A 495 13.23 -16.63 5.77
C LEU A 495 14.34 -15.76 5.14
N GLU A 496 15.34 -15.38 5.94
CA GLU A 496 16.43 -14.52 5.47
C GLU A 496 17.52 -15.33 4.75
N ALA A 497 17.99 -14.82 3.61
CA ALA A 497 19.17 -15.31 2.89
C ALA A 497 19.12 -16.77 2.38
N ILE A 498 17.92 -17.29 2.09
CA ILE A 498 17.72 -18.57 1.39
C ILE A 498 17.08 -18.29 0.03
N GLU A 499 17.82 -18.57 -1.04
CA GLU A 499 17.29 -18.56 -2.39
C GLU A 499 16.27 -19.71 -2.52
N GLU A 500 15.10 -19.46 -3.12
CA GLU A 500 14.00 -20.44 -3.21
C GLU A 500 13.43 -20.91 -1.86
N ALA A 501 13.41 -20.02 -0.85
CA ALA A 501 12.81 -20.27 0.46
C ALA A 501 11.39 -20.87 0.41
N ASP A 502 10.61 -20.53 -0.62
CA ASP A 502 9.25 -21.06 -0.84
C ASP A 502 9.22 -22.59 -0.97
N LEU A 503 10.28 -23.23 -1.48
CA LEU A 503 10.40 -24.68 -1.58
C LEU A 503 10.57 -25.36 -0.21
N LEU A 504 11.06 -24.65 0.80
CA LEU A 504 11.20 -25.23 2.15
C LEU A 504 9.87 -25.28 2.92
N VAL A 505 8.87 -24.56 2.42
CA VAL A 505 7.54 -24.39 3.00
C VAL A 505 6.44 -24.79 2.02
N ASP A 506 6.74 -25.56 0.97
CA ASP A 506 5.75 -26.03 -0.02
C ASP A 506 4.99 -27.30 0.44
N ASN A 507 5.26 -27.77 1.66
CA ASN A 507 4.77 -29.04 2.21
C ASN A 507 5.12 -30.27 1.32
N ASP A 508 6.24 -30.22 0.61
CA ASP A 508 6.80 -31.32 -0.15
C ASP A 508 8.17 -31.74 0.40
N ASP A 509 8.18 -32.81 1.19
CA ASP A 509 9.44 -33.37 1.72
C ASP A 509 10.39 -33.91 0.62
N SER A 510 10.03 -33.84 -0.67
CA SER A 510 10.87 -34.24 -1.81
C SER A 510 11.59 -33.10 -2.54
N THR A 511 11.14 -31.85 -2.40
CA THR A 511 11.84 -30.67 -2.92
C THR A 511 12.92 -30.27 -1.92
N CYS A 512 14.12 -29.91 -2.37
CA CYS A 512 15.21 -29.59 -1.45
C CYS A 512 16.08 -28.44 -1.93
N VAL A 513 16.54 -27.64 -0.96
CA VAL A 513 17.35 -26.45 -1.16
C VAL A 513 18.66 -26.57 -0.40
N ASN A 514 19.73 -26.02 -0.97
CA ASN A 514 21.02 -25.95 -0.33
C ASN A 514 21.11 -24.69 0.56
N VAL A 515 21.24 -24.86 1.87
CA VAL A 515 21.28 -23.74 2.82
C VAL A 515 22.72 -23.37 3.15
N THR A 516 23.09 -22.14 2.79
CA THR A 516 24.41 -21.58 3.08
C THR A 516 24.68 -21.55 4.58
N ASN A 517 25.84 -22.04 5.02
CA ASN A 517 26.26 -22.10 6.43
C ASN A 517 25.36 -22.93 7.36
N ASN A 518 24.50 -23.82 6.83
CA ASN A 518 23.63 -24.69 7.64
C ASN A 518 22.84 -23.92 8.71
N THR A 519 22.35 -22.73 8.35
CA THR A 519 21.66 -21.85 9.30
C THR A 519 20.39 -21.31 8.65
N ILE A 520 19.26 -21.46 9.34
CA ILE A 520 17.96 -20.90 8.96
C ILE A 520 17.59 -19.83 9.98
N ASN A 521 17.33 -18.62 9.48
CA ASN A 521 16.81 -17.51 10.27
C ASN A 521 15.37 -17.24 9.82
N ALA A 522 14.42 -17.55 10.69
CA ALA A 522 12.99 -17.31 10.47
C ALA A 522 12.52 -16.13 11.32
N PHE A 523 11.83 -15.17 10.70
CA PHE A 523 11.32 -13.96 11.35
C PHE A 523 9.82 -13.82 11.15
N TRP A 524 9.10 -13.42 12.21
CA TRP A 524 7.67 -13.12 12.14
C TRP A 524 7.42 -11.64 12.40
N THR A 525 6.37 -11.10 11.77
CA THR A 525 5.88 -9.74 12.02
C THR A 525 5.32 -9.60 13.44
N GLU A 526 4.66 -10.65 13.92
CA GLU A 526 4.06 -10.76 15.24
C GLU A 526 4.77 -11.83 16.10
N PHE A 527 4.51 -11.82 17.41
CA PHE A 527 5.00 -12.88 18.28
C PHE A 527 4.21 -14.16 18.03
N VAL A 528 4.92 -15.20 17.60
CA VAL A 528 4.34 -16.53 17.45
C VAL A 528 4.82 -17.42 18.58
N ARG A 529 3.95 -18.35 18.97
CA ARG A 529 4.34 -19.39 19.91
C ARG A 529 4.77 -20.63 19.16
N ILE A 530 5.99 -21.11 19.45
CA ILE A 530 6.51 -22.34 18.88
C ILE A 530 6.65 -23.39 19.98
N GLU A 531 5.99 -24.54 19.80
CA GLU A 531 6.07 -25.67 20.72
C GLU A 531 7.28 -26.57 20.41
N TRP A 532 7.51 -26.85 19.13
CA TRP A 532 8.63 -27.62 18.61
C TRP A 532 8.73 -27.40 17.09
N PHE A 533 9.77 -27.91 16.43
CA PHE A 533 9.90 -27.78 14.98
C PHE A 533 10.54 -29.02 14.35
N ARG A 534 10.29 -29.21 13.06
CA ARG A 534 10.74 -30.35 12.25
C ARG A 534 11.64 -29.89 11.13
N LEU A 535 12.74 -30.59 10.94
CA LEU A 535 13.64 -30.45 9.79
C LEU A 535 13.62 -31.76 9.00
N VAL A 536 13.51 -31.67 7.69
CA VAL A 536 13.61 -32.83 6.79
C VAL A 536 14.84 -32.65 5.92
N PHE A 537 15.88 -33.47 6.12
CA PHE A 537 17.13 -33.37 5.36
C PHE A 537 17.07 -34.16 4.06
N PHE A 538 18.02 -33.97 3.14
CA PHE A 538 18.12 -34.83 1.96
C PHE A 538 18.65 -36.23 2.29
N THR A 539 19.67 -36.29 3.17
CA THR A 539 20.42 -37.50 3.54
C THR A 539 20.13 -37.96 4.97
N GLU A 540 20.35 -39.23 5.23
CA GLU A 540 20.21 -39.84 6.55
C GLU A 540 21.49 -39.61 7.37
N ASP A 541 21.42 -38.85 8.47
CA ASP A 541 22.57 -38.66 9.37
C ASP A 541 22.10 -38.36 10.81
N SER A 542 22.45 -39.25 11.74
CA SER A 542 22.14 -39.11 13.16
C SER A 542 23.19 -38.35 13.96
N SER A 543 24.31 -37.96 13.35
CA SER A 543 25.44 -37.29 14.03
C SER A 543 25.35 -35.76 14.09
N ARG A 544 24.20 -35.20 13.70
CA ARG A 544 23.97 -33.75 13.63
C ARG A 544 23.84 -33.14 15.02
N ASN A 545 24.66 -32.12 15.28
CA ASN A 545 24.49 -31.23 16.42
C ASN A 545 23.69 -29.99 16.01
N PHE A 546 22.74 -29.59 16.85
CA PHE A 546 21.88 -28.43 16.62
C PHE A 546 22.15 -27.32 17.66
N GLU A 547 22.30 -26.09 17.20
CA GLU A 547 22.32 -24.89 18.03
C GLU A 547 21.15 -24.00 17.64
N ILE A 548 20.30 -23.69 18.63
CA ILE A 548 19.02 -23.00 18.42
C ILE A 548 18.91 -21.80 19.34
N LYS A 549 18.57 -20.66 18.76
CA LYS A 549 18.39 -19.38 19.45
C LYS A 549 17.02 -18.82 19.16
N TYR A 550 16.25 -18.55 20.21
CA TYR A 550 14.98 -17.87 20.14
C TYR A 550 15.18 -16.39 20.42
N VAL A 551 14.57 -15.49 19.67
CA VAL A 551 14.53 -14.05 19.99
C VAL A 551 13.11 -13.69 20.41
N GLY A 552 12.92 -13.46 21.71
CA GLY A 552 11.67 -13.00 22.29
C GLY A 552 11.54 -11.46 22.28
N PRO A 553 10.59 -10.90 23.04
CA PRO A 553 10.31 -9.47 23.03
C PRO A 553 11.48 -8.60 23.51
N ASN A 554 12.18 -9.07 24.53
CA ASN A 554 13.20 -8.29 25.25
C ASN A 554 14.55 -9.00 25.37
N GLN A 555 14.65 -10.26 24.92
CA GLN A 555 15.82 -11.10 25.17
C GLN A 555 15.92 -12.26 24.17
N THR A 556 17.15 -12.72 23.93
CA THR A 556 17.44 -13.97 23.23
C THR A 556 17.56 -15.13 24.22
N TYR A 557 16.83 -16.22 23.98
CA TYR A 557 16.85 -17.43 24.79
C TYR A 557 17.52 -18.58 24.03
N PRO A 558 18.61 -19.16 24.54
CA PRO A 558 19.19 -20.35 23.94
C PRO A 558 18.35 -21.58 24.29
N CYS A 559 18.09 -22.46 23.31
CA CYS A 559 17.53 -23.78 23.61
C CYS A 559 18.63 -24.68 24.20
N SER A 560 18.76 -24.62 25.52
CA SER A 560 19.78 -25.38 26.24
C SER A 560 19.33 -26.84 26.36
N HIS A 561 19.98 -27.74 25.61
CA HIS A 561 19.68 -29.18 25.51
C HIS A 561 18.38 -29.48 24.73
N PRO A 562 18.35 -29.26 23.40
CA PRO A 562 17.24 -29.70 22.58
C PRO A 562 17.09 -31.22 22.65
N VAL A 563 15.85 -31.69 22.80
CA VAL A 563 15.53 -33.11 22.62
C VAL A 563 15.34 -33.33 21.13
N VAL A 564 16.15 -34.23 20.56
CA VAL A 564 16.19 -34.53 19.13
C VAL A 564 15.58 -35.91 18.93
N LEU A 565 14.50 -35.99 18.16
CA LEU A 565 13.77 -37.22 17.89
C LEU A 565 13.79 -37.53 16.40
N TYR A 566 13.87 -38.81 16.08
CA TYR A 566 13.83 -39.32 14.71
C TYR A 566 12.53 -40.13 14.55
N PRO A 567 11.41 -39.48 14.18
CA PRO A 567 10.08 -40.12 14.18
C PRO A 567 9.96 -41.24 13.14
N HIS A 568 10.79 -41.21 12.09
CA HIS A 568 10.82 -42.21 11.02
C HIS A 568 12.16 -42.96 11.02
N ASP A 569 12.16 -44.18 10.49
CA ASP A 569 13.31 -45.09 10.53
C ASP A 569 14.52 -44.60 9.70
N SER A 570 14.34 -43.58 8.85
CA SER A 570 15.36 -43.07 7.93
C SER A 570 16.30 -42.01 8.51
N ASN A 571 16.19 -41.59 9.79
CA ASN A 571 16.99 -40.47 10.35
C ASN A 571 17.02 -39.17 9.52
N ARG A 572 16.13 -39.06 8.52
CA ARG A 572 16.03 -37.95 7.56
C ARG A 572 15.20 -36.82 8.14
N THR A 573 14.12 -37.18 8.82
CA THR A 573 13.24 -36.27 9.55
C THR A 573 13.70 -36.17 10.99
N VAL A 574 13.81 -34.95 11.48
CA VAL A 574 14.28 -34.64 12.83
C VAL A 574 13.28 -33.69 13.49
N ASP A 575 12.72 -34.12 14.61
CA ASP A 575 11.88 -33.28 15.46
C ASP A 575 12.73 -32.76 16.61
N ILE A 576 12.74 -31.45 16.79
CA ILE A 576 13.55 -30.77 17.79
C ILE A 576 12.62 -30.06 18.76
N ILE A 577 12.73 -30.45 20.03
CA ILE A 577 11.88 -29.98 21.11
C ILE A 577 12.73 -29.26 22.14
N CYS A 578 12.33 -28.04 22.46
CA CYS A 578 12.93 -27.27 23.53
C CYS A 578 12.05 -27.34 24.78
N LYS A 579 12.66 -27.47 25.96
CA LYS A 579 11.92 -27.69 27.23
C LYS A 579 10.93 -26.57 27.58
N VAL A 580 11.12 -25.39 27.01
CA VAL A 580 10.29 -24.22 27.25
C VAL A 580 9.80 -23.74 25.89
N SER A 581 8.49 -23.62 25.72
CA SER A 581 7.92 -22.91 24.59
C SER A 581 7.93 -21.41 24.84
N TYR A 582 8.40 -20.66 23.85
CA TYR A 582 8.57 -19.21 23.93
C TYR A 582 7.65 -18.54 22.91
N ASN A 583 7.17 -17.35 23.27
CA ASN A 583 6.65 -16.40 22.28
C ASN A 583 7.84 -15.67 21.65
N VAL A 584 8.00 -15.85 20.35
CA VAL A 584 9.22 -15.47 19.64
C VAL A 584 8.89 -14.63 18.41
N LYS A 585 9.80 -13.72 18.11
CA LYS A 585 9.79 -12.89 16.90
C LYS A 585 10.74 -13.45 15.84
N SER A 586 11.77 -14.18 16.26
CA SER A 586 12.61 -14.94 15.33
C SER A 586 13.23 -16.17 15.97
N ILE A 587 13.58 -17.13 15.11
CA ILE A 587 14.31 -18.34 15.46
C ILE A 587 15.50 -18.47 14.51
N THR A 588 16.68 -18.68 15.10
CA THR A 588 17.87 -19.11 14.38
C THR A 588 18.12 -20.57 14.72
N VAL A 589 18.12 -21.44 13.70
CA VAL A 589 18.49 -22.85 13.82
C VAL A 589 19.75 -23.08 13.00
N SER A 590 20.80 -23.59 13.64
CA SER A 590 22.05 -23.96 12.97
C SER A 590 22.41 -25.42 13.26
N TRP A 591 23.02 -26.11 12.29
CA TRP A 591 23.38 -27.51 12.43
C TRP A 591 24.72 -27.87 11.77
N SER A 592 25.25 -29.04 12.14
CA SER A 592 26.45 -29.64 11.53
C SER A 592 26.06 -30.74 10.55
N GLY A 593 26.90 -30.98 9.53
CA GLY A 593 26.68 -32.00 8.51
C GLY A 593 26.12 -31.42 7.22
N ASP A 594 25.12 -32.09 6.65
CA ASP A 594 24.56 -31.79 5.33
C ASP A 594 24.01 -30.38 5.19
N THR A 595 24.27 -29.75 4.05
CA THR A 595 23.78 -28.40 3.74
C THR A 595 22.41 -28.41 3.08
N THR A 596 21.95 -29.57 2.59
CA THR A 596 20.69 -29.69 1.85
C THR A 596 19.54 -30.09 2.77
N ILE A 597 18.55 -29.22 2.86
CA ILE A 597 17.29 -29.43 3.59
C ILE A 597 16.13 -29.41 2.60
N CYS A 598 15.14 -30.25 2.85
CA CYS A 598 13.98 -30.43 2.00
C CYS A 598 12.79 -29.63 2.52
N SER A 599 12.52 -29.72 3.81
CA SER A 599 11.42 -28.97 4.40
C SER A 599 11.72 -28.52 5.81
N TYR A 600 11.06 -27.45 6.20
CA TYR A 600 11.17 -26.81 7.50
C TYR A 600 9.77 -26.53 8.05
N TYR A 601 9.45 -27.02 9.24
CA TYR A 601 8.14 -26.81 9.85
C TYR A 601 8.24 -26.30 11.29
N PHE A 602 7.47 -25.28 11.65
CA PHE A 602 7.35 -24.77 13.01
C PHE A 602 5.98 -25.12 13.61
N SER A 603 5.94 -25.91 14.68
CA SER A 603 4.68 -26.24 15.34
C SER A 603 4.14 -25.06 16.16
N GLY A 604 3.04 -24.46 15.69
CA GLY A 604 2.22 -23.53 16.48
C GLY A 604 1.32 -24.22 17.52
N GLY A 605 1.36 -25.56 17.57
CA GLY A 605 0.36 -26.38 18.24
C GLY A 605 -0.60 -27.03 17.25
N ARG A 606 -1.58 -27.77 17.77
CA ARG A 606 -2.60 -28.48 17.00
C ARG A 606 -3.99 -27.90 17.26
N THR A 607 -4.90 -28.05 16.30
CA THR A 607 -6.30 -27.63 16.49
C THR A 607 -7.02 -28.62 17.40
N LEU A 608 -7.33 -28.19 18.62
CA LEU A 608 -8.00 -28.98 19.66
C LEU A 608 -9.53 -28.91 19.55
N ALA A 609 -10.07 -27.85 18.93
CA ALA A 609 -11.49 -27.66 18.70
C ALA A 609 -11.95 -28.30 17.38
N PHE A 610 -11.74 -29.59 17.20
CA PHE A 610 -12.08 -30.30 15.97
C PHE A 610 -13.27 -31.26 16.14
N LEU A 611 -14.41 -30.95 15.50
CA LEU A 611 -15.61 -31.74 15.09
C LEU A 611 -16.21 -32.86 15.94
N SER A 612 -15.65 -33.25 17.08
CA SER A 612 -16.16 -34.41 17.80
C SER A 612 -15.83 -34.45 19.28
N VAL A 613 -15.16 -33.43 19.81
CA VAL A 613 -14.72 -33.40 21.22
C VAL A 613 -15.53 -32.41 22.05
N ILE A 614 -16.22 -31.46 21.40
CA ILE A 614 -16.76 -30.30 22.09
C ILE A 614 -18.26 -30.21 21.90
N ASP A 615 -19.00 -30.37 22.98
CA ASP A 615 -20.36 -29.87 23.07
C ASP A 615 -20.30 -28.35 23.10
N ALA A 616 -20.28 -27.72 21.92
CA ALA A 616 -20.47 -26.29 21.82
C ALA A 616 -21.89 -25.99 22.28
N ILE A 617 -22.00 -25.46 23.50
CA ILE A 617 -23.28 -25.19 24.14
C ILE A 617 -23.53 -23.70 24.07
N ILE A 618 -24.66 -23.33 23.49
CA ILE A 618 -25.16 -21.96 23.54
C ILE A 618 -26.03 -21.85 24.79
N GLN A 619 -25.58 -21.06 25.76
CA GLN A 619 -26.39 -20.70 26.93
C GLN A 619 -26.96 -19.28 26.75
N THR A 620 -28.26 -19.11 26.98
CA THR A 620 -28.84 -17.79 27.22
C THR A 620 -29.19 -17.67 28.71
N PRO A 621 -29.13 -16.48 29.33
CA PRO A 621 -29.42 -16.28 30.74
C PRO A 621 -30.81 -16.77 31.18
N LYS A 622 -31.74 -17.01 30.23
CA LYS A 622 -33.14 -17.36 30.50
C LYS A 622 -33.49 -18.81 30.15
N ASP A 623 -32.72 -19.50 29.30
CA ASP A 623 -32.98 -20.90 28.93
C ASP A 623 -31.88 -21.84 29.44
N ILE A 624 -32.30 -22.84 30.22
CA ILE A 624 -31.45 -23.96 30.68
C ILE A 624 -31.15 -24.94 29.52
N ASN A 625 -31.86 -24.83 28.40
CA ASN A 625 -31.74 -25.74 27.26
C ASN A 625 -30.47 -25.48 26.45
N LYS A 626 -29.43 -26.24 26.80
CA LYS A 626 -28.15 -26.31 26.09
C LYS A 626 -28.35 -26.87 24.67
N THR A 627 -28.14 -26.05 23.64
CA THR A 627 -28.17 -26.52 22.24
C THR A 627 -26.76 -26.88 21.80
N ARG A 628 -26.54 -28.14 21.38
CA ARG A 628 -25.27 -28.60 20.80
C ARG A 628 -25.16 -28.14 19.35
N THR A 629 -23.98 -27.66 18.95
CA THR A 629 -23.68 -27.31 17.56
C THR A 629 -22.28 -27.79 17.18
N THR A 630 -22.05 -28.07 15.89
CA THR A 630 -20.72 -28.37 15.33
C THR A 630 -20.29 -27.36 14.28
N ALA A 631 -21.18 -26.42 13.94
CA ALA A 631 -21.09 -25.53 12.78
C ALA A 631 -19.87 -24.59 12.78
N MET A 632 -19.19 -24.40 13.92
CA MET A 632 -18.04 -23.50 14.04
C MET A 632 -16.71 -24.24 14.16
N THR A 633 -16.71 -25.56 14.05
CA THR A 633 -15.49 -26.37 14.21
C THR A 633 -15.37 -27.37 13.07
N ASP A 634 -16.22 -27.21 12.05
CA ASP A 634 -16.41 -28.15 10.95
C ASP A 634 -15.52 -27.88 9.76
N GLY A 635 -14.79 -26.77 9.76
CA GLY A 635 -13.95 -26.32 8.65
C GLY A 635 -14.77 -25.84 7.44
N ASP A 636 -16.07 -25.59 7.63
CA ASP A 636 -16.95 -24.96 6.66
C ASP A 636 -17.22 -23.51 7.06
N PHE A 637 -16.41 -22.59 6.54
CA PHE A 637 -16.52 -21.15 6.78
C PHE A 637 -17.84 -20.54 6.25
N THR A 638 -18.72 -21.31 5.62
CA THR A 638 -20.05 -20.87 5.19
C THR A 638 -21.15 -21.14 6.22
N SER A 639 -20.89 -22.01 7.20
CA SER A 639 -21.83 -22.39 8.25
C SER A 639 -21.60 -21.52 9.50
N CYS A 640 -22.40 -20.46 9.67
CA CYS A 640 -22.14 -19.49 10.74
C CYS A 640 -23.19 -19.52 11.84
N LEU A 641 -22.74 -19.46 13.10
CA LEU A 641 -23.55 -19.26 14.28
C LEU A 641 -23.56 -17.79 14.70
N THR A 642 -24.75 -17.24 14.94
CA THR A 642 -24.89 -15.89 15.48
C THR A 642 -24.74 -15.91 17.00
N LEU A 643 -23.69 -15.26 17.50
CA LEU A 643 -23.48 -14.99 18.92
C LEU A 643 -23.85 -13.53 19.22
N ASN A 644 -24.57 -13.28 20.30
CA ASN A 644 -24.84 -11.94 20.82
C ASN A 644 -24.28 -11.78 22.25
N SER A 645 -24.33 -10.56 22.79
CA SER A 645 -23.81 -10.27 24.13
C SER A 645 -24.54 -10.98 25.28
N SER A 646 -25.71 -11.58 25.01
CA SER A 646 -26.43 -12.42 25.97
C SER A 646 -26.16 -13.91 25.79
N THR A 647 -25.56 -14.35 24.68
CA THR A 647 -25.24 -15.76 24.45
C THR A 647 -23.78 -16.02 24.79
N ARG A 648 -23.53 -17.20 25.36
CA ARG A 648 -22.19 -17.71 25.61
C ARG A 648 -22.00 -19.01 24.86
N LEU A 649 -20.89 -19.10 24.13
CA LEU A 649 -20.41 -20.32 23.52
C LEU A 649 -19.47 -21.00 24.49
N GLU A 650 -19.89 -22.14 25.04
CA GLU A 650 -19.06 -22.95 25.93
C GLU A 650 -18.45 -24.12 25.14
N LEU A 651 -17.12 -24.22 25.17
CA LEU A 651 -16.37 -25.34 24.60
C LEU A 651 -15.82 -26.20 25.75
N TRP A 652 -16.32 -27.43 25.89
CA TRP A 652 -15.84 -28.41 26.86
C TRP A 652 -14.81 -29.37 26.26
N PHE A 653 -13.71 -29.60 26.98
CA PHE A 653 -12.68 -30.58 26.65
C PHE A 653 -12.67 -31.70 27.71
N PRO A 654 -12.60 -32.99 27.30
CA PRO A 654 -12.66 -34.11 28.24
C PRO A 654 -11.46 -34.19 29.17
N ASN A 655 -10.32 -33.66 28.72
CA ASN A 655 -9.09 -33.61 29.47
C ASN A 655 -8.51 -32.19 29.39
N HIS A 656 -7.66 -31.86 30.36
CA HIS A 656 -6.96 -30.59 30.37
C HIS A 656 -6.12 -30.39 29.12
N ILE A 657 -6.26 -29.20 28.52
CA ILE A 657 -5.48 -28.76 27.37
C ILE A 657 -4.69 -27.51 27.72
N ILE A 658 -3.59 -27.29 27.00
CA ILE A 658 -2.79 -26.08 27.09
C ILE A 658 -3.09 -25.27 25.83
N VAL A 659 -3.78 -24.13 25.97
CA VAL A 659 -4.12 -23.26 24.84
C VAL A 659 -2.97 -22.28 24.58
N SER A 660 -2.63 -22.10 23.30
CA SER A 660 -1.62 -21.14 22.83
C SER A 660 -2.26 -19.98 22.07
N GLU A 661 -3.20 -20.29 21.17
CA GLU A 661 -3.84 -19.33 20.28
C GLU A 661 -5.30 -19.71 20.08
N ILE A 662 -6.18 -18.72 20.00
CA ILE A 662 -7.57 -18.91 19.55
C ILE A 662 -7.77 -18.05 18.31
N VAL A 663 -8.29 -18.65 17.24
CA VAL A 663 -8.62 -17.97 16.00
C VAL A 663 -10.11 -18.09 15.75
N ILE A 664 -10.80 -16.96 15.63
CA ILE A 664 -12.24 -16.87 15.39
C ILE A 664 -12.44 -16.27 14.01
N TYR A 665 -13.00 -17.05 13.10
CA TYR A 665 -13.37 -16.60 11.76
C TYR A 665 -14.83 -16.14 11.76
N ILE A 666 -15.03 -14.92 11.31
CA ILE A 666 -16.33 -14.25 11.22
C ILE A 666 -16.87 -14.41 9.80
N ASP A 667 -18.18 -14.24 9.62
CA ASP A 667 -18.83 -14.25 8.32
C ASP A 667 -18.17 -13.28 7.32
N PHE A 668 -17.49 -13.87 6.33
CA PHE A 668 -16.81 -13.17 5.24
C PHE A 668 -17.76 -12.36 4.34
N ASN A 669 -19.08 -12.59 4.44
CA ASN A 669 -20.09 -11.81 3.72
C ASN A 669 -20.64 -10.64 4.54
N GLN A 670 -20.38 -10.59 5.84
CA GLN A 670 -20.92 -9.54 6.70
C GLN A 670 -20.13 -8.24 6.53
N THR A 671 -20.84 -7.12 6.45
CA THR A 671 -20.28 -5.79 6.18
C THR A 671 -20.36 -4.86 7.40
N ASP A 672 -20.88 -5.35 8.51
CA ASP A 672 -21.21 -4.57 9.71
C ASP A 672 -20.00 -4.36 10.64
N ASP A 673 -20.14 -3.43 11.59
CA ASP A 673 -19.17 -3.16 12.66
C ASP A 673 -18.76 -4.42 13.43
N PHE A 674 -17.50 -4.83 13.25
CA PHE A 674 -16.88 -5.95 13.94
C PHE A 674 -16.91 -5.76 15.44
N LYS A 675 -17.17 -6.85 16.16
CA LYS A 675 -17.28 -6.85 17.62
C LYS A 675 -16.15 -7.67 18.24
N ASN A 676 -15.61 -7.14 19.35
CA ASN A 676 -14.65 -7.88 20.16
C ASN A 676 -15.31 -9.07 20.84
N PHE A 677 -14.56 -10.15 20.96
CA PHE A 677 -14.95 -11.31 21.76
C PHE A 677 -14.25 -11.26 23.10
N ALA A 678 -14.99 -11.53 24.17
CA ALA A 678 -14.45 -11.85 25.48
C ALA A 678 -14.33 -13.37 25.58
N ILE A 679 -13.12 -13.84 25.88
CA ILE A 679 -12.80 -15.25 26.06
C ILE A 679 -12.42 -15.49 27.51
N ALA A 680 -13.08 -16.47 28.10
CA ALA A 680 -12.94 -16.88 29.48
C ALA A 680 -12.35 -18.30 29.52
N PHE A 681 -11.23 -18.43 30.20
CA PHE A 681 -10.50 -19.68 30.39
C PHE A 681 -10.89 -20.26 31.73
N ILE A 682 -11.43 -21.48 31.73
CA ILE A 682 -12.03 -22.11 32.92
C ILE A 682 -11.39 -23.48 33.15
N ASP A 683 -10.92 -23.69 34.37
CA ASP A 683 -10.46 -25.00 34.87
C ASP A 683 -11.42 -25.47 35.97
N GLY A 684 -12.17 -26.53 35.68
CA GLY A 684 -13.29 -26.96 36.50
C GLY A 684 -14.36 -25.87 36.61
N ASN A 685 -14.50 -25.28 37.80
CA ASN A 685 -15.47 -24.19 38.07
C ASN A 685 -14.80 -22.83 38.29
N VAL A 686 -13.47 -22.73 38.13
CA VAL A 686 -12.71 -21.52 38.42
C VAL A 686 -12.29 -20.86 37.10
N LYS A 687 -12.64 -19.59 36.96
CA LYS A 687 -12.16 -18.75 35.86
C LYS A 687 -10.70 -18.40 36.11
N VAL A 688 -9.79 -18.97 35.31
CA VAL A 688 -8.35 -18.81 35.50
C VAL A 688 -7.78 -17.60 34.74
N TYR A 689 -8.41 -17.22 33.62
CA TYR A 689 -7.94 -16.10 32.80
C TYR A 689 -9.06 -15.52 31.93
N ASN A 690 -8.92 -14.25 31.56
CA ASN A 690 -9.77 -13.57 30.59
C ASN A 690 -8.91 -12.94 29.51
N ALA A 691 -9.33 -13.07 28.26
CA ALA A 691 -8.73 -12.41 27.13
C ALA A 691 -9.81 -11.69 26.30
N THR A 692 -9.36 -10.74 25.49
CA THR A 692 -10.17 -10.14 24.42
C THR A 692 -9.42 -10.31 23.11
N THR A 693 -10.16 -10.46 22.01
CA THR A 693 -9.56 -10.57 20.67
C THR A 693 -8.81 -9.31 20.26
N SER A 694 -7.75 -9.45 19.45
CA SER A 694 -7.12 -8.33 18.76
C SER A 694 -7.97 -7.90 17.55
N MET A 695 -8.09 -6.59 17.32
CA MET A 695 -8.80 -6.02 16.17
C MET A 695 -7.88 -5.81 14.96
N GLU A 696 -6.83 -6.63 14.82
CA GLU A 696 -5.88 -6.49 13.70
C GLU A 696 -6.53 -6.86 12.37
N ASP A 697 -7.47 -7.79 12.39
CA ASP A 697 -8.15 -8.28 11.19
C ASP A 697 -9.65 -8.42 11.44
N MET A 698 -10.43 -7.75 10.60
CA MET A 698 -11.88 -7.67 10.72
C MET A 698 -12.56 -9.04 10.58
N PHE A 699 -12.03 -9.96 9.77
CA PHE A 699 -12.65 -11.27 9.55
C PHE A 699 -12.03 -12.37 10.41
N VAL A 700 -10.79 -12.19 10.86
CA VAL A 700 -10.03 -13.18 11.61
C VAL A 700 -9.60 -12.57 12.94
N GLN A 701 -10.37 -12.82 13.98
CA GLN A 701 -10.05 -12.35 15.31
C GLN A 701 -9.12 -13.34 16.01
N ARG A 702 -8.01 -12.85 16.56
CA ARG A 702 -7.01 -13.69 17.22
C ARG A 702 -6.88 -13.37 18.70
N VAL A 703 -6.59 -14.39 19.49
CA VAL A 703 -6.11 -14.26 20.86
C VAL A 703 -4.83 -15.07 20.96
N VAL A 704 -3.69 -14.40 20.95
CA VAL A 704 -2.38 -15.01 21.21
C VAL A 704 -2.06 -14.86 22.70
N LEU A 705 -1.90 -15.99 23.39
CA LEU A 705 -1.66 -15.98 24.83
C LEU A 705 -0.19 -15.78 25.15
N GLN A 706 0.11 -14.80 26.01
CA GLN A 706 1.48 -14.55 26.48
C GLN A 706 2.01 -15.68 27.37
N VAL A 707 1.11 -16.43 28.00
CA VAL A 707 1.42 -17.55 28.88
C VAL A 707 0.57 -18.75 28.48
N SER A 708 1.10 -19.96 28.66
CA SER A 708 0.30 -21.18 28.57
C SER A 708 -0.78 -21.17 29.63
N ILE A 709 -2.01 -21.48 29.22
CA ILE A 709 -3.12 -21.61 30.15
C ILE A 709 -3.68 -23.01 29.99
N THR A 710 -3.68 -23.72 31.10
CA THR A 710 -4.30 -25.03 31.22
C THR A 710 -5.79 -24.84 31.52
N VAL A 711 -6.65 -25.45 30.71
CA VAL A 711 -8.11 -25.35 30.86
C VAL A 711 -8.81 -26.65 30.51
N THR A 712 -10.03 -26.80 31.02
CA THR A 712 -11.00 -27.82 30.59
C THR A 712 -12.16 -27.21 29.81
N THR A 713 -12.41 -25.91 29.97
CA THR A 713 -13.53 -25.22 29.34
C THR A 713 -13.11 -23.84 28.84
N LEU A 714 -13.56 -23.47 27.64
CA LEU A 714 -13.49 -22.10 27.13
C LEU A 714 -14.90 -21.53 27.01
N GLU A 715 -15.13 -20.32 27.53
CA GLU A 715 -16.37 -19.58 27.33
C GLU A 715 -16.08 -18.37 26.43
N ILE A 716 -16.77 -18.27 25.30
CA ILE A 716 -16.62 -17.20 24.31
C ILE A 716 -17.93 -16.43 24.24
N SER A 717 -17.84 -15.10 24.33
CA SER A 717 -19.00 -14.21 24.23
C SER A 717 -18.65 -12.95 23.45
N VAL A 718 -19.64 -12.35 22.81
CA VAL A 718 -19.46 -11.06 22.14
C VAL A 718 -19.58 -9.94 23.18
N VAL A 719 -18.62 -9.01 23.22
CA VAL A 719 -18.61 -7.94 24.24
C VAL A 719 -19.84 -7.05 24.14
N SER A 720 -20.28 -6.74 22.91
CA SER A 720 -21.47 -5.93 22.65
C SER A 720 -22.08 -6.25 21.29
N GLY A 721 -23.41 -6.26 21.18
CA GLY A 721 -24.11 -6.48 19.92
C GLY A 721 -24.21 -7.95 19.54
N SER A 722 -24.10 -8.25 18.24
CA SER A 722 -24.22 -9.59 17.68
C SER A 722 -23.22 -9.79 16.54
N GLN A 723 -22.58 -10.96 16.48
CA GLN A 723 -21.60 -11.33 15.46
C GLN A 723 -21.83 -12.77 14.99
N ARG A 724 -21.67 -13.02 13.68
CA ARG A 724 -21.71 -14.37 13.11
C ARG A 724 -20.32 -14.99 13.13
N VAL A 725 -20.13 -16.06 13.89
CA VAL A 725 -18.90 -16.87 13.93
C VAL A 725 -19.09 -18.08 13.03
N CYS A 726 -18.19 -18.26 12.06
CA CYS A 726 -18.27 -19.34 11.07
C CYS A 726 -17.27 -20.45 11.32
N GLU A 727 -16.11 -20.13 11.91
CA GLU A 727 -15.14 -21.16 12.28
C GLU A 727 -14.36 -20.69 13.51
N LEU A 728 -13.93 -21.64 14.33
CA LEU A 728 -13.25 -21.42 15.60
C LEU A 728 -12.15 -22.47 15.75
N GLU A 729 -10.90 -22.03 15.65
CA GLU A 729 -9.74 -22.86 15.92
C GLU A 729 -9.20 -22.57 17.32
N VAL A 730 -9.19 -23.58 18.18
CA VAL A 730 -8.45 -23.55 19.45
C VAL A 730 -7.13 -24.27 19.22
N ILE A 731 -6.04 -23.52 19.16
CA ILE A 731 -4.71 -24.06 18.91
C ILE A 731 -4.01 -24.24 20.25
N GLY A 732 -3.40 -25.41 20.42
CA GLY A 732 -2.72 -25.76 21.65
C GLY A 732 -2.13 -27.16 21.63
N VAL A 733 -1.88 -27.72 22.81
CA VAL A 733 -1.43 -29.12 22.98
C VAL A 733 -2.19 -29.77 24.13
N CYS A 734 -2.20 -31.10 24.21
CA CYS A 734 -2.71 -31.77 25.41
C CYS A 734 -1.81 -31.48 26.59
N GLN A 735 -2.38 -31.34 27.78
CA GLN A 735 -1.57 -31.38 28.99
C GLN A 735 -1.10 -32.82 29.24
N ALA A 736 0.21 -33.00 29.44
CA ALA A 736 0.77 -34.27 29.90
C ALA A 736 0.01 -34.78 31.15
N PRO A 737 -0.34 -36.07 31.24
CA PRO A 737 0.15 -37.18 30.42
C PRO A 737 -0.69 -37.44 29.15
N ASN A 738 -1.64 -36.58 28.79
CA ASN A 738 -2.60 -36.88 27.74
C ASN A 738 -2.01 -36.67 26.34
N THR A 739 -2.43 -37.50 25.38
CA THR A 739 -2.00 -37.46 23.98
C THR A 739 -3.09 -37.98 23.02
N GLY A 740 -2.76 -38.14 21.75
CA GLY A 740 -3.67 -38.55 20.68
C GLY A 740 -4.59 -37.42 20.22
N PHE A 741 -5.37 -37.69 19.19
CA PHE A 741 -6.24 -36.71 18.52
C PHE A 741 -7.13 -35.91 19.48
N ARG A 742 -7.75 -36.60 20.44
CA ARG A 742 -8.71 -36.03 21.39
C ARG A 742 -8.17 -35.76 22.80
N CYS A 743 -6.86 -35.90 22.99
CA CYS A 743 -6.26 -35.92 24.34
C CYS A 743 -6.82 -37.04 25.23
N GLU A 744 -7.31 -38.14 24.67
CA GLU A 744 -7.90 -39.26 25.43
C GLU A 744 -6.89 -40.38 25.73
N GLN A 745 -5.79 -40.43 24.99
CA GLN A 745 -4.73 -41.41 25.21
C GLN A 745 -3.77 -40.91 26.28
N HIS A 746 -3.03 -41.80 26.92
CA HIS A 746 -2.00 -41.43 27.89
C HIS A 746 -0.62 -41.83 27.37
N CYS A 747 0.36 -40.96 27.59
CA CYS A 747 1.77 -41.30 27.46
C CYS A 747 2.10 -42.50 28.36
N ASN A 748 3.02 -43.34 27.92
CA ASN A 748 3.51 -44.44 28.73
C ASN A 748 4.14 -43.88 30.02
N GLN A 749 3.92 -44.51 31.17
CA GLN A 749 4.56 -44.14 32.44
C GLN A 749 6.09 -44.27 32.40
N GLY A 750 6.63 -44.98 31.41
CA GLY A 750 8.07 -45.02 31.12
C GLY A 750 8.62 -43.73 30.51
N CYS A 751 7.77 -42.84 29.98
CA CYS A 751 8.18 -41.54 29.48
C CYS A 751 8.53 -40.62 30.66
N LYS A 752 9.68 -39.93 30.57
CA LYS A 752 10.07 -38.92 31.55
C LYS A 752 9.06 -37.77 31.54
N ASP A 753 8.70 -37.32 32.74
CA ASP A 753 7.67 -36.30 32.97
C ASP A 753 6.30 -36.64 32.36
N ASN A 754 6.08 -37.91 32.01
CA ASN A 754 4.94 -38.38 31.21
C ASN A 754 4.73 -37.58 29.91
N ALA A 755 5.81 -37.10 29.29
CA ALA A 755 5.77 -36.31 28.07
C ALA A 755 6.04 -37.17 26.84
N CYS A 756 5.13 -37.11 25.88
CA CYS A 756 5.22 -37.83 24.61
C CYS A 756 4.64 -37.00 23.47
N ASP A 757 4.97 -37.40 22.24
CA ASP A 757 4.40 -36.83 21.02
C ASP A 757 2.92 -37.21 20.84
N TYR A 758 2.32 -36.74 19.75
CA TYR A 758 0.95 -37.04 19.35
C TYR A 758 0.61 -38.53 19.28
N ASN A 759 1.58 -39.39 18.94
CA ASN A 759 1.41 -40.83 18.77
C ASN A 759 1.71 -41.63 20.06
N GLY A 760 2.10 -40.97 21.15
CA GLY A 760 2.54 -41.64 22.37
C GLY A 760 4.02 -41.99 22.40
N THR A 761 4.83 -41.51 21.45
CA THR A 761 6.29 -41.67 21.44
C THR A 761 6.90 -40.78 22.52
N CYS A 762 7.59 -41.38 23.49
CA CYS A 762 8.21 -40.64 24.57
C CYS A 762 9.35 -39.76 24.05
N TYR A 763 9.43 -38.54 24.59
CA TYR A 763 10.56 -37.64 24.30
C TYR A 763 11.85 -38.09 24.98
N GLU A 764 11.74 -38.65 26.17
CA GLU A 764 12.86 -39.21 26.94
C GLU A 764 12.34 -40.38 27.78
N CYS A 765 13.13 -41.44 27.95
CA CYS A 765 12.77 -42.58 28.81
C CYS A 765 13.30 -42.39 30.24
N ILE A 766 12.56 -42.87 31.23
CA ILE A 766 13.01 -42.93 32.62
C ILE A 766 13.95 -44.13 32.81
N GLY A 767 15.18 -43.87 33.27
CA GLY A 767 16.14 -44.90 33.66
C GLY A 767 16.65 -45.74 32.49
N GLU A 768 16.61 -47.07 32.63
CA GLU A 768 17.10 -48.05 31.63
C GLU A 768 16.01 -48.50 30.64
N ARG A 769 14.90 -47.75 30.55
CA ARG A 769 13.87 -48.00 29.55
C ARG A 769 14.29 -47.46 28.19
N TYR A 770 13.87 -48.13 27.12
CA TYR A 770 14.17 -47.73 25.75
C TYR A 770 13.00 -48.06 24.81
N GLY A 771 13.17 -47.74 23.53
CA GLY A 771 12.12 -47.88 22.51
C GLY A 771 11.22 -46.65 22.43
N ARG A 772 10.41 -46.56 21.37
CA ARG A 772 9.59 -45.37 21.08
C ARG A 772 8.62 -45.01 22.21
N SER A 773 8.05 -46.01 22.89
CA SER A 773 7.09 -45.80 23.98
C SER A 773 7.69 -46.02 25.38
N CYS A 774 9.01 -46.23 25.50
CA CYS A 774 9.68 -46.59 26.75
C CYS A 774 9.05 -47.79 27.50
N SER A 775 8.35 -48.67 26.77
CA SER A 775 7.78 -49.90 27.32
C SER A 775 8.86 -50.94 27.59
N ASP A 776 9.93 -50.91 26.80
CA ASP A 776 10.97 -51.93 26.83
C ASP A 776 11.93 -51.59 27.96
N VAL A 777 12.08 -52.54 28.88
CA VAL A 777 13.13 -52.48 29.89
C VAL A 777 14.34 -53.15 29.28
N GLN A 778 15.52 -52.54 29.41
CA GLN A 778 16.76 -53.26 29.18
C GLN A 778 16.82 -54.36 30.24
N VAL A 779 16.24 -55.52 29.92
CA VAL A 779 16.50 -56.73 30.64
C VAL A 779 17.95 -56.99 30.31
N TYR A 780 18.84 -56.40 31.12
CA TYR A 780 20.07 -57.06 31.46
C TYR A 780 19.60 -58.44 31.88
N LEU A 781 19.64 -59.39 30.94
CA LEU A 781 19.89 -60.75 31.29
C LEU A 781 21.11 -60.59 32.19
N ALA A 782 20.86 -60.67 33.48
CA ALA A 782 21.81 -61.20 34.42
C ALA A 782 22.15 -62.57 33.86
N SER A 783 22.97 -62.58 32.82
CA SER A 783 24.03 -63.50 32.67
C SER A 783 24.77 -63.35 34.00
N GLY A 784 24.29 -64.10 34.99
CA GLY A 784 25.13 -65.03 35.67
C GLY A 784 25.95 -65.73 34.60
N ILE A 785 26.99 -65.04 34.14
CA ILE A 785 28.28 -65.62 33.89
C ILE A 785 28.68 -66.12 35.28
N ALA A 786 28.07 -67.24 35.70
CA ALA A 786 28.86 -68.31 36.23
C ALA A 786 30.05 -68.38 35.29
N LYS A 787 31.22 -67.97 35.80
CA LYS A 787 32.50 -68.08 35.12
C LYS A 787 32.58 -69.48 34.52
N LYS A 788 32.16 -69.65 33.27
CA LYS A 788 32.68 -70.74 32.45
C LYS A 788 34.17 -70.43 32.36
N PRO A 789 35.05 -71.32 32.83
CA PRO A 789 36.47 -71.06 32.81
C PRO A 789 36.83 -70.69 31.38
N PHE A 790 37.43 -69.51 31.24
CA PHE A 790 38.00 -69.05 29.98
C PHE A 790 38.95 -70.14 29.53
N ASN A 791 38.55 -70.91 28.51
CA ASN A 791 39.33 -72.04 28.04
C ASN A 791 40.58 -71.44 27.39
N PHE A 792 41.67 -71.35 28.16
CA PHE A 792 42.95 -70.74 27.78
C PHE A 792 43.68 -71.53 26.68
N TRP A 793 43.17 -72.72 26.34
CA TRP A 793 43.79 -73.65 25.40
C TRP A 793 43.98 -73.11 23.98
N PRO A 794 43.03 -72.40 23.33
CA PRO A 794 43.24 -71.90 21.97
C PRO A 794 44.33 -70.84 21.91
N LEU A 795 44.40 -69.96 22.92
CA LEU A 795 45.40 -68.90 23.00
C LEU A 795 46.80 -69.46 23.31
N LEU A 796 46.87 -70.47 24.19
CA LEU A 796 48.10 -71.18 24.51
C LEU A 796 48.60 -72.01 23.31
N LEU A 797 47.70 -72.63 22.55
CA LEU A 797 48.04 -73.39 21.34
C LEU A 797 48.57 -72.46 20.23
N LEU A 798 47.97 -71.27 20.08
CA LEU A 798 48.43 -70.25 19.14
C LEU A 798 49.84 -69.75 19.52
N LEU A 799 50.07 -69.47 20.80
CA LEU A 799 51.38 -69.06 21.31
C LEU A 799 52.44 -70.16 21.14
N LEU A 800 52.09 -71.42 21.40
CA LEU A 800 52.99 -72.56 21.19
C LEU A 800 53.33 -72.76 19.71
N LEU A 801 52.35 -72.63 18.80
CA LEU A 801 52.57 -72.69 17.35
C LEU A 801 53.50 -71.55 16.88
N LEU A 802 53.31 -70.34 17.39
CA LEU A 802 54.14 -69.19 17.07
C LEU A 802 55.58 -69.38 17.56
N LEU A 803 55.75 -69.94 18.77
CA LEU A 803 57.07 -70.25 19.34
C LEU A 803 57.77 -71.38 18.59
N LEU A 804 57.02 -72.38 18.12
CA LEU A 804 57.54 -73.47 17.28
C LEU A 804 57.96 -72.96 15.90
N LEU A 805 57.21 -72.01 15.32
CA LEU A 805 57.55 -71.37 14.05
C LEU A 805 58.83 -70.52 14.16
N ILE A 806 58.98 -69.78 15.26
CA ILE A 806 60.20 -69.02 15.57
C ILE A 806 61.38 -69.97 15.74
N LEU A 807 61.22 -71.08 16.47
CA LEU A 807 62.27 -72.09 16.64
C LEU A 807 62.65 -72.76 15.30
N LEU A 808 61.69 -73.04 14.42
CA LEU A 808 61.96 -73.58 13.07
C LEU A 808 62.72 -72.58 12.19
N LEU A 809 62.39 -71.29 12.26
CA LEU A 809 63.10 -70.23 11.55
C LEU A 809 64.53 -70.01 12.08
N VAL A 810 64.73 -70.15 13.39
CA VAL A 810 66.08 -70.11 13.99
C VAL A 810 66.88 -71.36 13.61
N TYR A 811 66.24 -72.52 13.50
CA TYR A 811 66.90 -73.78 13.12
C TYR A 811 67.27 -73.83 11.63
N SER A 812 66.45 -73.23 10.74
CA SER A 812 66.72 -73.22 9.29
C SER A 812 67.86 -72.27 8.89
N LYS A 813 68.25 -71.32 9.75
CA LYS A 813 69.37 -70.39 9.49
C LYS A 813 70.77 -71.00 9.61
N LYS A 814 70.91 -72.30 9.92
CA LYS A 814 72.22 -72.92 10.19
C LYS A 814 72.87 -73.70 9.04
N LYS A 815 72.30 -73.73 7.83
CA LYS A 815 72.99 -74.24 6.63
C LYS A 815 72.57 -73.51 5.37
N MET A 816 73.32 -72.46 5.01
CA MET A 816 73.55 -72.13 3.61
C MET A 816 75.05 -71.87 3.40
N PRO A 817 75.68 -72.56 2.44
CA PRO A 817 77.09 -72.37 2.12
C PRO A 817 77.30 -71.09 1.31
N VAL A 818 78.42 -70.46 1.59
CA VAL A 818 79.06 -69.39 0.80
C VAL A 818 79.31 -69.91 -0.62
N VAL A 819 78.83 -69.19 -1.64
CA VAL A 819 79.32 -69.32 -3.02
C VAL A 819 79.62 -67.91 -3.54
N GLN A 820 80.86 -67.74 -3.97
CA GLN A 820 81.49 -66.54 -4.52
C GLN A 820 81.05 -66.23 -5.96
N GLU A 821 81.23 -64.96 -6.30
CA GLU A 821 81.17 -64.35 -7.63
C GLU A 821 81.98 -65.07 -8.71
N THR A 822 81.38 -65.15 -9.90
CA THR A 822 81.92 -64.59 -11.15
C THR A 822 80.78 -64.03 -11.97
#